data_AF-A0A936SPI0-F1
#
_entry.id   AF-A0A936SPI0-F1
#
_cell.length_a   1.000
_cell.length_b   1.000
_cell.length_c   1.000
_cell.angle_alpha   90.00
_cell.angle_beta   90.00
_cell.angle_gamma   90.00
#
_symmetry.space_group_name_H-M   'P 1'
#
loop_
_entity.id
_entity.type
_entity.pdbx_description
1 polymer ?
#
loop_
_entity_poly.entity_id
_entity_poly.type
_entity_poly.pdbx_seq_one_letter_code
_entity_poly.pdbx_strand_id
1 'polypeptide(L)'
;MSKSNRFYLTTPIYYVNDVPHIGHAYTTVAADVLARYWRLRGREVFFLTGLDEHGQKVQQAAAKAGIDPQTHCDKLAPQFESLWKRLNISNDAFIRTTDTQHKQVVQRYLQELFDKQLIHKADYSGWYCTFDERFWTEKDVPDGLCPDCKRPVEKLSEHNYFFKMGQYQDRLIDHIKKHDRFIRPESRRNEVLGFLQTQKLSDLSISRPKSRLSWGIELPFDTDYVTYVWFDALVNYVSALEYLPREKSVGHGFWPANVHLVGKDILTTHAVYWSTMLMALNLPLPETIFAHGWWTVDGEKMSKSRGNVVDPNKMVEAYGVDAFRYFLLREVPFGQDGDFSQAAMVTSINSDLANGIGNLLSRTLTMIERFADGKIPSSGRPALPELEEEIAQTATQLPTILEQGFSTLTFRDNLQAIGELVSLCDEYIDKAAPWKLAKNPEDALKLKTVLNHSARALRLLAVCLYPFMPQTMERLTGQLGYHEDFSKALPASAYEWDSPVADLTIAKGAPLFPRIEPLSEPHRSKGELETKLIKGAKPVSDTPITPQPVPAITATTPPTTSASAATPTAAPTAPASPQITIDDFMKIQLKTAKVLSAERVPKSEKLIKLQVSLGVEQRQIVAGIGKKYEPDALVGKTIVIVANLKPAKLMGIESQGMVLAAGDTDVRGLLTIHEEVDPGTKVK
;
A
#
# COMPACT_ATOMS: atom_id res chain seq x y z
N MET A 1 29.26 -15.19 -8.03
CA MET A 1 28.97 -15.61 -6.65
C MET A 1 27.67 -16.39 -6.68
N SER A 2 27.68 -17.65 -6.24
CA SER A 2 26.46 -18.46 -6.09
C SER A 2 25.47 -17.66 -5.23
N LYS A 3 24.37 -17.17 -5.82
CA LYS A 3 23.28 -16.60 -5.03
C LYS A 3 22.79 -17.74 -4.16
N SER A 4 22.92 -17.59 -2.84
CA SER A 4 22.41 -18.55 -1.88
C SER A 4 20.97 -18.92 -2.26
N ASN A 5 20.64 -20.22 -2.24
CA ASN A 5 19.27 -20.69 -2.51
C ASN A 5 18.28 -20.15 -1.46
N ARG A 6 18.78 -19.67 -0.32
CA ARG A 6 17.98 -19.10 0.77
C ARG A 6 17.58 -17.67 0.49
N PHE A 7 16.38 -17.30 0.95
CA PHE A 7 15.82 -15.97 0.88
C PHE A 7 15.22 -15.58 2.22
N TYR A 8 15.83 -14.61 2.89
CA TYR A 8 15.32 -14.07 4.14
C TYR A 8 14.64 -12.72 3.92
N LEU A 9 13.36 -12.64 4.27
CA LEU A 9 12.51 -11.48 4.11
C LEU A 9 11.85 -11.12 5.44
N THR A 10 11.81 -9.83 5.77
CA THR A 10 11.12 -9.37 6.99
C THR A 10 10.17 -8.21 6.69
N THR A 11 9.08 -8.15 7.45
CA THR A 11 8.35 -6.90 7.70
C THR A 11 8.99 -6.17 8.89
N PRO A 12 8.55 -4.95 9.24
CA PRO A 12 8.74 -4.45 10.59
C PRO A 12 7.96 -5.35 11.56
N ILE A 13 8.35 -5.29 12.83
CA ILE A 13 7.49 -5.73 13.92
C ILE A 13 6.58 -4.57 14.34
N TYR A 14 5.30 -4.86 14.62
CA TYR A 14 4.29 -3.82 14.82
C TYR A 14 4.06 -3.52 16.30
N TYR A 15 3.98 -2.24 16.67
CA TYR A 15 3.66 -1.85 18.04
C TYR A 15 2.28 -2.35 18.46
N VAL A 16 2.21 -3.05 19.60
CA VAL A 16 0.94 -3.50 20.21
C VAL A 16 0.32 -2.43 21.09
N ASN A 17 0.17 -1.22 20.56
CA ASN A 17 -0.63 -0.19 21.22
C ASN A 17 -2.10 -0.19 20.77
N ASP A 18 -2.43 -0.90 19.69
CA ASP A 18 -3.80 -1.03 19.17
C ASP A 18 -3.94 -2.12 18.10
N VAL A 19 -5.16 -2.25 17.56
CA VAL A 19 -5.53 -3.18 16.48
C VAL A 19 -4.86 -2.83 15.14
N PRO A 20 -4.62 -3.83 14.27
CA PRO A 20 -4.00 -3.60 12.98
C PRO A 20 -4.88 -2.82 11.99
N HIS A 21 -4.25 -2.00 11.15
CA HIS A 21 -4.92 -1.22 10.09
C HIS A 21 -4.26 -1.49 8.71
N ILE A 22 -4.79 -0.86 7.66
CA ILE A 22 -4.34 -1.04 6.27
C ILE A 22 -2.83 -0.82 6.06
N GLY A 23 -2.19 0.04 6.86
CA GLY A 23 -0.74 0.29 6.78
C GLY A 23 0.07 -0.96 7.14
N HIS A 24 -0.32 -1.67 8.21
CA HIS A 24 0.30 -2.95 8.56
C HIS A 24 0.01 -3.99 7.50
N ALA A 25 -1.24 -4.07 7.03
CA ALA A 25 -1.64 -5.02 5.99
C ALA A 25 -0.87 -4.82 4.68
N TYR A 26 -0.60 -3.57 4.28
CA TYR A 26 0.13 -3.24 3.08
C TYR A 26 1.55 -3.84 3.07
N THR A 27 2.32 -3.62 4.13
CA THR A 27 3.68 -4.14 4.24
C THR A 27 3.68 -5.68 4.29
N THR A 28 2.78 -6.28 5.09
CA THR A 28 2.72 -7.73 5.26
C THR A 28 2.26 -8.44 3.98
N VAL A 29 1.29 -7.87 3.25
CA VAL A 29 0.85 -8.40 1.94
C VAL A 29 1.99 -8.31 0.94
N ALA A 30 2.69 -7.18 0.83
CA ALA A 30 3.84 -7.06 -0.06
C ALA A 30 4.93 -8.11 0.25
N ALA A 31 5.20 -8.34 1.53
CA ALA A 31 6.14 -9.37 1.97
C ALA A 31 5.65 -10.78 1.57
N ASP A 32 4.37 -11.08 1.79
CA ASP A 32 3.77 -12.36 1.47
C ASP A 32 3.78 -12.66 -0.04
N VAL A 33 3.44 -11.68 -0.88
CA VAL A 33 3.52 -11.83 -2.34
C VAL A 33 4.95 -12.16 -2.77
N LEU A 34 5.94 -11.44 -2.24
CA LEU A 34 7.35 -11.70 -2.55
C LEU A 34 7.81 -13.08 -2.06
N ALA A 35 7.41 -13.48 -0.84
CA ALA A 35 7.72 -14.79 -0.28
C ALA A 35 7.12 -15.91 -1.15
N ARG A 36 5.84 -15.82 -1.51
CA ARG A 36 5.17 -16.78 -2.38
C ARG A 36 5.86 -16.91 -3.72
N TYR A 37 6.21 -15.79 -4.36
CA TYR A 37 6.94 -15.82 -5.63
C TYR A 37 8.25 -16.60 -5.53
N TRP A 38 9.09 -16.29 -4.53
CA TRP A 38 10.38 -16.96 -4.39
C TRP A 38 10.26 -18.44 -3.99
N ARG A 39 9.23 -18.82 -3.21
CA ARG A 39 8.93 -20.23 -2.93
C ARG A 39 8.55 -21.00 -4.19
N LEU A 40 7.68 -20.43 -5.03
CA LEU A 40 7.32 -21.05 -6.32
C LEU A 40 8.55 -21.20 -7.24
N ARG A 41 9.49 -20.25 -7.17
CA ARG A 41 10.78 -20.31 -7.90
C ARG A 41 11.84 -21.21 -7.24
N GLY A 42 11.48 -21.99 -6.22
CA GLY A 42 12.35 -23.00 -5.61
C GLY A 42 13.35 -22.50 -4.58
N ARG A 43 13.25 -21.24 -4.15
CA ARG A 43 14.09 -20.72 -3.06
C ARG A 43 13.58 -21.22 -1.71
N GLU A 44 14.51 -21.52 -0.82
CA GLU A 44 14.20 -21.70 0.59
C GLU A 44 13.88 -20.32 1.18
N VAL A 45 12.62 -20.05 1.50
CA VAL A 45 12.20 -18.75 2.03
C VAL A 45 12.02 -18.84 3.54
N PHE A 46 12.52 -17.83 4.26
CA PHE A 46 12.12 -17.55 5.64
C PHE A 46 11.50 -16.14 5.67
N PHE A 47 10.19 -16.07 5.90
CA PHE A 47 9.43 -14.83 5.98
C PHE A 47 9.06 -14.56 7.45
N LEU A 48 9.71 -13.54 8.03
CA LEU A 48 9.48 -13.09 9.40
C LEU A 48 8.54 -11.88 9.46
N THR A 49 7.56 -11.95 10.35
CA THR A 49 6.77 -10.81 10.85
C THR A 49 6.64 -10.92 12.37
N GLY A 50 6.04 -9.93 13.04
CA GLY A 50 5.89 -9.99 14.49
C GLY A 50 5.44 -8.70 15.14
N LEU A 51 5.64 -8.63 16.46
CA LEU A 51 5.17 -7.55 17.32
C LEU A 51 6.29 -6.95 18.16
N ASP A 52 6.29 -5.61 18.20
CA ASP A 52 7.07 -4.82 19.15
C ASP A 52 6.21 -4.55 20.38
N GLU A 53 6.59 -5.18 21.49
CA GLU A 53 5.78 -5.30 22.69
C GLU A 53 6.32 -4.54 23.89
N HIS A 54 7.45 -3.85 23.77
CA HIS A 54 8.03 -3.05 24.87
C HIS A 54 7.84 -1.55 24.63
N GLY A 55 8.29 -0.74 25.59
CA GLY A 55 8.33 0.72 25.45
C GLY A 55 7.18 1.46 26.15
N GLN A 56 7.28 2.78 26.10
CA GLN A 56 6.44 3.67 26.91
C GLN A 56 4.99 3.67 26.44
N LYS A 57 4.77 3.62 25.12
CA LYS A 57 3.42 3.54 24.54
C LYS A 57 2.63 2.32 25.02
N VAL A 58 3.28 1.15 25.05
CA VAL A 58 2.63 -0.09 25.52
C VAL A 58 2.32 0.00 27.00
N GLN A 59 3.27 0.48 27.82
CA GLN A 59 3.05 0.70 29.25
C GLN A 59 1.88 1.65 29.52
N GLN A 60 1.79 2.76 28.78
CA GLN A 60 0.71 3.74 28.90
C GLN A 60 -0.65 3.18 28.45
N ALA A 61 -0.68 2.42 27.34
CA ALA A 61 -1.90 1.79 26.85
C ALA A 61 -2.43 0.74 27.85
N ALA A 62 -1.54 -0.07 28.43
CA ALA A 62 -1.87 -1.04 29.47
C ALA A 62 -2.39 -0.36 30.75
N ALA A 63 -1.70 0.68 31.22
CA ALA A 63 -2.12 1.47 32.38
C ALA A 63 -3.49 2.13 32.18
N LYS A 64 -3.74 2.71 30.99
CA LYS A 64 -5.06 3.28 30.64
C LYS A 64 -6.17 2.22 30.62
N ALA A 65 -5.84 1.00 30.21
CA ALA A 65 -6.76 -0.13 30.23
C ALA A 65 -6.88 -0.81 31.61
N GLY A 66 -6.13 -0.37 32.63
CA GLY A 66 -6.17 -0.94 33.97
C GLY A 66 -5.63 -2.36 34.08
N ILE A 67 -4.73 -2.77 33.17
CA ILE A 67 -4.14 -4.12 33.13
C ILE A 67 -2.61 -4.04 33.08
N ASP A 68 -1.92 -5.12 33.44
CA ASP A 68 -0.47 -5.17 33.31
C ASP A 68 -0.05 -5.21 31.81
N PRO A 69 1.13 -4.70 31.46
CA PRO A 69 1.57 -4.64 30.06
C PRO A 69 1.69 -6.00 29.36
N GLN A 70 2.09 -7.08 30.06
CA GLN A 70 2.17 -8.41 29.45
C GLN A 70 0.79 -8.89 29.03
N THR A 71 -0.21 -8.76 29.92
CA THR A 71 -1.61 -9.09 29.63
C THR A 71 -2.16 -8.23 28.48
N HIS A 72 -1.74 -6.95 28.36
CA HIS A 72 -2.11 -6.10 27.23
C HIS A 72 -1.56 -6.65 25.90
N CYS A 73 -0.27 -7.00 25.86
CA CYS A 73 0.36 -7.59 24.68
C CYS A 73 -0.28 -8.93 24.31
N ASP A 74 -0.49 -9.83 25.28
CA ASP A 74 -1.09 -11.15 25.08
C ASP A 74 -2.54 -11.07 24.56
N LYS A 75 -3.26 -9.98 24.86
CA LYS A 75 -4.60 -9.71 24.33
C LYS A 75 -4.60 -9.22 22.88
N LEU A 76 -3.57 -8.48 22.47
CA LEU A 76 -3.48 -7.89 21.12
C LEU A 76 -2.81 -8.83 20.11
N ALA A 77 -1.86 -9.66 20.53
CA ALA A 77 -1.15 -10.55 19.62
C ALA A 77 -2.06 -11.45 18.76
N PRO A 78 -3.10 -12.10 19.33
CA PRO A 78 -4.05 -12.90 18.55
C PRO A 78 -4.82 -12.11 17.48
N GLN A 79 -4.98 -10.79 17.64
CA GLN A 79 -5.71 -9.96 16.67
C GLN A 79 -4.88 -9.73 15.40
N PHE A 80 -3.56 -9.54 15.56
CA PHE A 80 -2.63 -9.49 14.43
C PHE A 80 -2.54 -10.84 13.73
N GLU A 81 -2.34 -11.94 14.48
CA GLU A 81 -2.28 -13.28 13.90
C GLU A 81 -3.59 -13.67 13.19
N SER A 82 -4.75 -13.32 13.77
CA SER A 82 -6.05 -13.56 13.16
C SER A 82 -6.20 -12.80 11.85
N LEU A 83 -5.77 -11.53 11.81
CA LEU A 83 -5.78 -10.77 10.57
C LEU A 83 -4.83 -11.38 9.53
N TRP A 84 -3.63 -11.83 9.92
CA TRP A 84 -2.70 -12.51 9.01
C TRP A 84 -3.27 -13.80 8.44
N LYS A 85 -3.93 -14.62 9.26
CA LYS A 85 -4.67 -15.80 8.78
C LYS A 85 -5.79 -15.40 7.82
N ARG A 86 -6.57 -14.36 8.14
CA ARG A 86 -7.67 -13.87 7.29
C ARG A 86 -7.17 -13.31 5.96
N LEU A 87 -6.03 -12.64 5.95
CA LEU A 87 -5.37 -12.12 4.74
C LEU A 87 -4.58 -13.17 3.95
N ASN A 88 -4.61 -14.43 4.40
CA ASN A 88 -3.86 -15.55 3.83
C ASN A 88 -2.35 -15.26 3.74
N ILE A 89 -1.78 -14.69 4.81
CA ILE A 89 -0.35 -14.46 4.95
C ILE A 89 0.35 -15.78 5.29
N SER A 90 1.43 -16.06 4.58
CA SER A 90 2.22 -17.29 4.66
C SER A 90 3.58 -17.04 5.31
N ASN A 91 3.63 -16.31 6.42
CA ASN A 91 4.86 -16.11 7.18
C ASN A 91 5.33 -17.42 7.81
N ASP A 92 6.64 -17.63 7.84
CA ASP A 92 7.25 -18.84 8.42
C ASP A 92 7.41 -18.70 9.94
N ALA A 93 7.50 -17.46 10.41
CA ALA A 93 7.70 -17.13 11.83
C ALA A 93 6.94 -15.87 12.22
N PHE A 94 6.48 -15.84 13.48
CA PHE A 94 5.86 -14.70 14.12
C PHE A 94 6.60 -14.42 15.44
N ILE A 95 7.44 -13.38 15.47
CA ILE A 95 8.23 -13.03 16.66
C ILE A 95 7.45 -12.10 17.58
N ARG A 96 7.64 -12.26 18.89
CA ARG A 96 7.17 -11.32 19.91
C ARG A 96 8.37 -10.85 20.72
N THR A 97 8.55 -9.54 20.93
CA THR A 97 9.71 -9.07 21.72
C THR A 97 9.62 -9.47 23.19
N THR A 98 8.44 -9.90 23.69
CA THR A 98 8.35 -10.50 25.02
C THR A 98 8.90 -11.93 25.11
N ASP A 99 9.21 -12.59 23.99
CA ASP A 99 9.79 -13.94 23.96
C ASP A 99 11.08 -14.01 24.79
N THR A 100 11.19 -15.05 25.61
CA THR A 100 12.35 -15.21 26.51
C THR A 100 13.66 -15.35 25.73
N GLN A 101 13.61 -16.07 24.61
CA GLN A 101 14.76 -16.28 23.73
C GLN A 101 15.21 -14.96 23.09
N HIS A 102 14.27 -14.13 22.62
CA HIS A 102 14.58 -12.81 22.09
C HIS A 102 15.28 -11.93 23.14
N LYS A 103 14.73 -11.88 24.36
CA LYS A 103 15.30 -11.12 25.48
C LYS A 103 16.76 -11.51 25.78
N GLN A 104 17.04 -12.82 25.79
CA GLN A 104 18.39 -13.34 26.00
C GLN A 104 19.36 -12.90 24.90
N VAL A 105 18.93 -12.87 23.63
CA VAL A 105 19.78 -12.40 22.53
C VAL A 105 20.06 -10.89 22.64
N VAL A 106 19.05 -10.08 22.97
CA VAL A 106 19.22 -8.65 23.21
C VAL A 106 20.22 -8.39 24.32
N GLN A 107 20.06 -9.05 25.47
CA GLN A 107 20.99 -8.94 26.59
C GLN A 107 22.41 -9.38 26.21
N ARG A 108 22.56 -10.46 25.45
CA ARG A 108 23.87 -10.91 24.96
C ARG A 108 24.56 -9.86 24.10
N TYR A 109 23.85 -9.23 23.16
CA TYR A 109 24.43 -8.16 22.34
C TYR A 109 24.73 -6.88 23.11
N LEU A 110 23.89 -6.52 24.09
CA LEU A 110 24.18 -5.41 24.99
C LEU A 110 25.46 -5.65 25.80
N GLN A 111 25.62 -6.86 26.35
CA GLN A 111 26.83 -7.22 27.10
C GLN A 111 28.06 -7.18 26.20
N GLU A 112 27.98 -7.73 24.98
CA GLU A 112 29.10 -7.71 24.03
C GLU A 112 29.53 -6.28 23.68
N LEU A 113 28.58 -5.38 23.40
CA LEU A 113 28.88 -3.98 23.11
C LEU A 113 29.45 -3.23 24.32
N PHE A 114 29.00 -3.59 25.53
CA PHE A 114 29.53 -3.04 26.78
C PHE A 114 30.97 -3.48 27.03
N ASP A 115 31.26 -4.77 26.86
CA ASP A 115 32.60 -5.35 27.01
C ASP A 115 33.59 -4.76 25.98
N LYS A 116 33.10 -4.44 24.77
CA LYS A 116 33.85 -3.71 23.74
C LYS A 116 34.05 -2.22 24.03
N GLN A 117 33.54 -1.71 25.16
CA GLN A 117 33.56 -0.29 25.53
C GLN A 117 32.87 0.62 24.49
N LEU A 118 31.90 0.08 23.76
CA LEU A 118 31.09 0.81 22.78
C LEU A 118 29.81 1.39 23.39
N ILE A 119 29.54 1.06 24.66
CA ILE A 119 28.50 1.66 25.48
C ILE A 119 29.17 2.49 26.58
N HIS A 120 28.67 3.69 26.83
CA HIS A 120 29.13 4.54 27.93
C HIS A 120 27.96 5.22 28.61
N LYS A 121 28.13 5.59 29.89
CA LYS A 121 27.12 6.32 30.65
C LYS A 121 27.36 7.82 30.49
N ALA A 122 26.30 8.60 30.23
CA ALA A 122 26.38 10.05 30.13
C ALA A 122 25.10 10.70 30.65
N ASP A 123 25.23 11.93 31.12
CA ASP A 123 24.09 12.80 31.42
C ASP A 123 23.50 13.32 30.12
N TYR A 124 22.19 13.17 29.99
CA TYR A 124 21.46 13.72 28.87
C TYR A 124 20.33 14.61 29.38
N SER A 125 20.43 15.89 29.05
CA SER A 125 19.37 16.87 29.26
C SER A 125 18.84 17.31 27.90
N GLY A 126 17.53 17.16 27.67
CA GLY A 126 16.91 17.51 26.40
C GLY A 126 15.39 17.53 26.50
N TRP A 127 14.75 17.94 25.41
CA TRP A 127 13.30 18.01 25.32
C TRP A 127 12.77 16.71 24.74
N TYR A 128 11.97 15.99 25.51
CA TYR A 128 11.48 14.66 25.13
C TYR A 128 10.04 14.73 24.63
N CYS A 129 9.78 14.14 23.47
CA CYS A 129 8.43 13.89 23.00
C CYS A 129 8.01 12.47 23.37
N THR A 130 7.08 12.34 24.31
CA THR A 130 6.51 11.04 24.70
C THR A 130 5.82 10.32 23.53
N PHE A 131 5.21 11.06 22.60
CA PHE A 131 4.51 10.44 21.47
C PHE A 131 5.45 9.88 20.40
N ASP A 132 6.59 10.52 20.16
CA ASP A 132 7.56 10.07 19.16
C ASP A 132 8.71 9.25 19.78
N GLU A 133 8.71 9.11 21.12
CA GLU A 133 9.74 8.45 21.93
C GLU A 133 11.17 8.91 21.61
N ARG A 134 11.31 10.22 21.39
CA ARG A 134 12.52 10.87 20.86
C ARG A 134 12.88 12.12 21.65
N PHE A 135 14.19 12.34 21.81
CA PHE A 135 14.74 13.57 22.35
C PHE A 135 15.05 14.58 21.24
N TRP A 136 14.84 15.84 21.56
CA TRP A 136 15.09 17.01 20.76
C TRP A 136 16.05 17.95 21.47
N THR A 137 16.89 18.64 20.70
CA THR A 137 17.73 19.69 21.26
C THR A 137 16.89 20.93 21.55
N GLU A 138 17.39 21.82 22.40
CA GLU A 138 16.72 23.09 22.71
C GLU A 138 16.51 23.97 21.47
N LYS A 139 17.34 23.80 20.43
CA LYS A 139 17.19 24.49 19.14
C LYS A 139 16.06 23.93 18.27
N ASP A 140 15.71 22.65 18.45
CA ASP A 140 14.71 21.98 17.65
C ASP A 140 13.29 22.29 18.13
N VAL A 141 13.11 22.68 19.40
CA VAL A 141 11.79 22.91 20.02
C VAL A 141 11.59 24.37 20.47
N PRO A 142 11.74 25.37 19.58
CA PRO A 142 11.65 26.78 19.98
C PRO A 142 10.30 27.13 20.63
N ASP A 143 9.23 26.44 20.24
CA ASP A 143 7.87 26.66 20.74
C ASP A 143 7.46 25.69 21.87
N GLY A 144 8.38 24.86 22.39
CA GLY A 144 8.04 23.81 23.35
C GLY A 144 7.16 22.69 22.78
N LEU A 145 7.13 22.55 21.45
CA LEU A 145 6.39 21.52 20.72
C LEU A 145 7.35 20.65 19.89
N CYS A 146 7.05 19.36 19.82
CA CYS A 146 7.80 18.39 19.02
C CYS A 146 7.80 18.79 17.53
N PRO A 147 8.98 18.85 16.86
CA PRO A 147 9.07 19.16 15.44
C PRO A 147 8.24 18.24 14.55
N ASP A 148 8.19 16.95 14.90
CA ASP A 148 7.57 15.90 14.09
C ASP A 148 6.04 15.88 14.28
N CYS A 149 5.56 15.73 15.53
CA CYS A 149 4.12 15.56 15.79
C CYS A 149 3.39 16.81 16.30
N LYS A 150 4.10 17.93 16.50
CA LYS A 150 3.57 19.21 17.01
C LYS A 150 2.89 19.14 18.38
N ARG A 151 3.16 18.08 19.16
CA ARG A 151 2.66 17.94 20.55
C ARG A 151 3.66 18.48 21.57
N PRO A 152 3.23 18.83 22.80
CA PRO A 152 4.14 19.30 23.85
C PRO A 152 5.32 18.35 24.11
N VAL A 153 6.46 18.94 24.38
CA VAL A 153 7.68 18.24 24.83
C VAL A 153 7.97 18.59 26.29
N GLU A 154 8.63 17.68 26.99
CA GLU A 154 9.00 17.83 28.40
C GLU A 154 10.52 17.88 28.55
N LYS A 155 11.05 18.81 29.34
CA LYS A 155 12.49 18.86 29.61
C LYS A 155 12.84 17.76 30.62
N LEU A 156 13.63 16.79 30.19
CA LEU A 156 14.08 15.69 31.01
C LEU A 156 15.61 15.72 31.12
N SER A 157 16.12 15.50 32.32
CA SER A 157 17.54 15.29 32.58
C SER A 157 17.71 13.90 33.19
N GLU A 158 18.33 13.00 32.45
CA GLU A 158 18.49 11.60 32.84
C GLU A 158 19.93 11.15 32.61
N HIS A 159 20.43 10.34 33.53
CA HIS A 159 21.67 9.59 33.30
C HIS A 159 21.30 8.38 32.45
N ASN A 160 21.80 8.25 31.23
CA ASN A 160 21.48 7.14 30.33
C ASN A 160 22.74 6.49 29.77
N TYR A 161 22.61 5.27 29.29
CA TYR A 161 23.63 4.56 28.51
C TYR A 161 23.50 4.91 27.03
N PHE A 162 24.64 5.19 26.42
CA PHE A 162 24.77 5.61 25.03
C PHE A 162 25.64 4.64 24.25
N PHE A 163 25.14 4.18 23.12
CA PHE A 163 25.91 3.48 22.09
C PHE A 163 26.69 4.49 21.26
N LYS A 164 28.01 4.26 21.13
CA LYS A 164 28.94 5.07 20.32
C LYS A 164 28.67 4.94 18.82
N MET A 165 27.51 5.41 18.38
CA MET A 165 27.02 5.30 17.01
C MET A 165 27.81 6.18 16.04
N GLY A 166 28.24 7.36 16.50
CA GLY A 166 28.85 8.37 15.64
C GLY A 166 30.11 7.91 14.91
N GLN A 167 30.88 7.00 15.50
CA GLN A 167 32.13 6.48 14.92
C GLN A 167 31.93 5.63 13.65
N TYR A 168 30.71 5.17 13.37
CA TYR A 168 30.41 4.32 12.21
C TYR A 168 29.91 5.10 10.99
N GLN A 169 29.77 6.42 11.09
CA GLN A 169 29.21 7.28 10.05
C GLN A 169 29.92 7.13 8.70
N ASP A 170 31.25 7.31 8.65
CA ASP A 170 32.00 7.28 7.39
C ASP A 170 31.94 5.89 6.73
N ARG A 171 32.04 4.83 7.54
CA ARG A 171 31.90 3.44 7.08
C ARG A 171 30.51 3.18 6.50
N LEU A 172 29.46 3.76 7.07
CA LEU A 172 28.09 3.64 6.55
C LEU A 172 27.90 4.42 5.25
N ILE A 173 28.41 5.65 5.16
CA ILE A 173 28.41 6.45 3.93
C ILE A 173 29.09 5.68 2.79
N ASP A 174 30.27 5.12 3.05
CA ASP A 174 31.01 4.33 2.07
C ASP A 174 30.25 3.07 1.65
N HIS A 175 29.58 2.40 2.58
CA HIS A 175 28.76 1.24 2.28
C HIS A 175 27.59 1.61 1.36
N ILE A 176 26.83 2.67 1.67
CA ILE A 176 25.69 3.15 0.85
C ILE A 176 26.15 3.56 -0.55
N LYS A 177 27.34 4.16 -0.68
CA LYS A 177 27.91 4.54 -1.98
C LYS A 177 28.30 3.33 -2.83
N LYS A 178 28.87 2.29 -2.22
CA LYS A 178 29.35 1.08 -2.91
C LYS A 178 28.22 0.09 -3.25
N HIS A 179 27.08 0.16 -2.56
CA HIS A 179 25.96 -0.76 -2.73
C HIS A 179 24.69 0.03 -3.06
N ASP A 180 24.45 0.26 -4.35
CA ASP A 180 23.29 0.98 -4.89
C ASP A 180 21.93 0.39 -4.45
N ARG A 181 21.89 -0.93 -4.28
CA ARG A 181 20.70 -1.67 -3.85
C ARG A 181 20.47 -1.71 -2.34
N PHE A 182 21.39 -1.19 -1.53
CA PHE A 182 21.30 -1.30 -0.06
C PHE A 182 20.08 -0.57 0.51
N ILE A 183 19.75 0.62 0.00
CA ILE A 183 18.54 1.38 0.38
C ILE A 183 17.72 1.64 -0.87
N ARG A 184 16.42 1.35 -0.81
CA ARG A 184 15.50 1.48 -1.94
C ARG A 184 14.16 2.07 -1.49
N PRO A 185 13.44 2.81 -2.35
CA PRO A 185 13.85 3.27 -3.68
C PRO A 185 14.99 4.31 -3.63
N GLU A 186 15.52 4.69 -4.79
CA GLU A 186 16.69 5.58 -4.89
C GLU A 186 16.48 6.93 -4.18
N SER A 187 15.26 7.47 -4.20
CA SER A 187 14.92 8.70 -3.46
C SER A 187 15.20 8.57 -1.96
N ARG A 188 14.89 7.43 -1.35
CA ARG A 188 15.15 7.13 0.06
C ARG A 188 16.63 6.94 0.36
N ARG A 189 17.37 6.33 -0.57
CA ARG A 189 18.83 6.25 -0.49
C ARG A 189 19.45 7.65 -0.46
N ASN A 190 18.98 8.54 -1.32
CA ASN A 190 19.51 9.90 -1.43
C ASN A 190 19.17 10.74 -0.20
N GLU A 191 17.96 10.59 0.39
CA GLU A 191 17.62 11.19 1.68
C GLU A 191 18.60 10.77 2.79
N VAL A 192 18.80 9.46 2.97
CA VAL A 192 19.67 8.94 4.03
C VAL A 192 21.12 9.36 3.81
N LEU A 193 21.61 9.27 2.57
CA LEU A 193 22.97 9.68 2.23
C LEU A 193 23.18 11.18 2.45
N GLY A 194 22.22 12.02 2.02
CA GLY A 194 22.26 13.46 2.25
C GLY A 194 22.26 13.81 3.73
N PHE A 195 21.43 13.15 4.54
CA PHE A 195 21.42 13.28 5.99
C PHE A 195 22.80 12.95 6.61
N LEU A 196 23.39 11.80 6.26
CA LEU A 196 24.69 11.38 6.79
C LEU A 196 25.86 12.27 6.31
N GLN A 197 25.74 12.93 5.16
CA GLN A 197 26.77 13.82 4.64
C GLN A 197 26.70 15.22 5.24
N THR A 198 25.51 15.66 5.63
CA THR A 198 25.26 17.02 6.14
C THR A 198 25.27 17.10 7.65
N GLN A 199 24.95 15.99 8.33
CA GLN A 199 24.85 15.94 9.79
C GLN A 199 25.86 14.95 10.38
N LYS A 200 26.46 15.31 11.52
CA LYS A 200 27.29 14.40 12.29
C LYS A 200 26.39 13.55 13.19
N LEU A 201 26.51 12.24 13.09
CA LEU A 201 25.80 11.29 13.94
C LEU A 201 26.27 11.46 15.39
N SER A 202 25.31 11.75 16.27
CA SER A 202 25.49 11.68 17.71
C SER A 202 25.47 10.23 18.19
N ASP A 203 25.92 10.01 19.42
CA ASP A 203 25.72 8.73 20.09
C ASP A 203 24.24 8.50 20.41
N LEU A 204 23.82 7.23 20.40
CA LEU A 204 22.43 6.84 20.53
C LEU A 204 22.13 6.43 21.97
N SER A 205 21.14 7.07 22.61
CA SER A 205 20.67 6.63 23.93
C SER A 205 19.94 5.29 23.84
N ILE A 206 20.52 4.24 24.43
CA ILE A 206 20.03 2.85 24.35
C ILE A 206 19.42 2.33 25.65
N SER A 207 19.25 3.19 26.66
CA SER A 207 18.59 2.84 27.92
C SER A 207 17.54 3.85 28.31
N ARG A 208 16.63 3.46 29.21
CA ARG A 208 15.75 4.35 30.00
C ARG A 208 15.73 3.89 31.46
N PRO A 209 15.66 4.80 32.44
CA PRO A 209 15.60 4.42 33.85
C PRO A 209 14.25 3.77 34.20
N LYS A 210 14.26 2.71 35.00
CA LYS A 210 13.04 2.00 35.43
C LYS A 210 12.06 2.85 36.23
N SER A 211 12.56 3.88 36.92
CA SER A 211 11.72 4.86 37.61
C SER A 211 10.76 5.59 36.68
N ARG A 212 11.07 5.66 35.38
CA ARG A 212 10.20 6.26 34.36
C ARG A 212 9.54 5.22 33.46
N LEU A 213 10.30 4.22 33.02
CA LEU A 213 9.85 3.18 32.11
C LEU A 213 10.35 1.82 32.61
N SER A 214 9.46 1.01 33.19
CA SER A 214 9.81 -0.32 33.68
C SER A 214 9.49 -1.42 32.68
N TRP A 215 8.64 -1.16 31.69
CA TRP A 215 8.27 -2.11 30.66
C TRP A 215 9.28 -2.17 29.51
N GLY A 216 10.31 -3.00 29.67
CA GLY A 216 11.35 -3.26 28.67
C GLY A 216 12.36 -4.31 29.16
N ILE A 217 13.34 -4.61 28.32
CA ILE A 217 14.39 -5.61 28.61
C ILE A 217 15.46 -4.99 29.49
N GLU A 218 15.74 -5.56 30.66
CA GLU A 218 16.78 -5.05 31.57
C GLU A 218 18.18 -5.11 30.93
N LEU A 219 18.99 -4.08 31.17
CA LEU A 219 20.40 -4.14 30.79
C LEU A 219 21.12 -5.20 31.65
N PRO A 220 21.97 -6.05 31.06
CA PRO A 220 22.63 -7.14 31.79
C PRO A 220 23.66 -6.64 32.82
N PHE A 221 24.15 -5.41 32.68
CA PHE A 221 25.16 -4.80 33.55
C PHE A 221 24.63 -3.68 34.46
N ASP A 222 23.36 -3.28 34.33
CA ASP A 222 22.73 -2.26 35.19
C ASP A 222 21.21 -2.45 35.23
N THR A 223 20.73 -3.18 36.24
CA THR A 223 19.32 -3.57 36.37
C THR A 223 18.38 -2.41 36.71
N ASP A 224 18.89 -1.21 37.01
CA ASP A 224 18.05 -0.02 37.23
C ASP A 224 17.54 0.58 35.92
N TYR A 225 17.99 0.04 34.79
CA TYR A 225 17.67 0.49 33.44
C TYR A 225 17.03 -0.60 32.59
N VAL A 226 16.16 -0.18 31.68
CA VAL A 226 15.66 -1.00 30.57
C VAL A 226 16.21 -0.51 29.24
N THR A 227 16.29 -1.43 28.29
CA THR A 227 16.76 -1.20 26.93
C THR A 227 15.79 -0.29 26.18
N TYR A 228 16.33 0.64 25.42
CA TYR A 228 15.55 1.47 24.51
C TYR A 228 14.89 0.59 23.44
N VAL A 229 13.59 0.78 23.24
CA VAL A 229 12.76 -0.08 22.40
C VAL A 229 13.30 -0.29 20.99
N TRP A 230 13.91 0.73 20.34
CA TRP A 230 14.49 0.52 19.01
C TRP A 230 15.70 -0.41 18.99
N PHE A 231 16.52 -0.42 20.05
CA PHE A 231 17.66 -1.35 20.11
C PHE A 231 17.14 -2.79 20.23
N ASP A 232 16.20 -3.01 21.14
CA ASP A 232 15.50 -4.28 21.34
C ASP A 232 14.79 -4.74 20.05
N ALA A 233 13.88 -3.92 19.54
CA ALA A 233 13.09 -4.20 18.35
C ALA A 233 13.97 -4.54 17.14
N LEU A 234 15.06 -3.81 16.85
CA LEU A 234 15.91 -4.10 15.68
C LEU A 234 16.64 -5.45 15.77
N VAL A 235 16.92 -5.95 16.97
CA VAL A 235 17.54 -7.27 17.19
C VAL A 235 16.59 -8.42 16.82
N ASN A 236 15.28 -8.17 16.65
CA ASN A 236 14.30 -9.19 16.24
C ASN A 236 14.76 -9.94 14.96
N TYR A 237 15.35 -9.21 14.01
CA TYR A 237 15.74 -9.74 12.71
C TYR A 237 16.83 -10.80 12.78
N VAL A 238 17.67 -10.76 13.83
CA VAL A 238 18.72 -11.77 14.04
C VAL A 238 18.26 -12.81 15.05
N SER A 239 17.67 -12.37 16.17
CA SER A 239 17.23 -13.26 17.23
C SER A 239 16.18 -14.28 16.77
N ALA A 240 15.25 -13.89 15.89
CA ALA A 240 14.27 -14.80 15.31
C ALA A 240 14.92 -16.06 14.71
N LEU A 241 16.06 -15.91 14.03
CA LEU A 241 16.76 -17.00 13.37
C LEU A 241 17.38 -18.00 14.35
N GLU A 242 17.53 -17.65 15.62
CA GLU A 242 18.15 -18.53 16.63
C GLU A 242 17.18 -19.54 17.24
N TYR A 243 15.86 -19.28 17.17
CA TYR A 243 14.88 -20.09 17.87
C TYR A 243 13.55 -20.34 17.15
N LEU A 244 13.17 -19.54 16.13
CA LEU A 244 11.92 -19.74 15.39
C LEU A 244 12.02 -20.74 14.22
N PRO A 245 13.17 -20.90 13.52
CA PRO A 245 13.32 -21.96 12.54
C PRO A 245 13.13 -23.35 13.17
N ARG A 246 12.46 -24.27 12.46
CA ARG A 246 12.27 -25.66 12.91
C ARG A 246 13.59 -26.36 13.25
N GLU A 247 14.65 -26.06 12.49
CA GLU A 247 16.01 -26.53 12.73
C GLU A 247 16.95 -25.35 12.97
N LYS A 248 17.56 -25.28 14.17
CA LYS A 248 18.42 -24.14 14.58
C LYS A 248 19.63 -23.92 13.67
N SER A 249 20.25 -24.99 13.16
CA SER A 249 21.39 -24.92 12.24
C SER A 249 21.03 -24.26 10.90
N VAL A 250 19.76 -24.35 10.48
CA VAL A 250 19.26 -23.76 9.24
C VAL A 250 19.08 -22.25 9.39
N GLY A 251 18.67 -21.79 10.57
CA GLY A 251 18.40 -20.38 10.88
C GLY A 251 19.57 -19.44 10.59
N HIS A 252 20.77 -19.76 11.08
CA HIS A 252 21.94 -18.90 10.87
C HIS A 252 22.34 -18.73 9.40
N GLY A 253 22.03 -19.69 8.53
CA GLY A 253 22.36 -19.57 7.12
C GLY A 253 21.37 -18.73 6.30
N PHE A 254 20.34 -18.15 6.93
CA PHE A 254 19.46 -17.13 6.34
C PHE A 254 20.00 -15.70 6.52
N TRP A 255 20.93 -15.46 7.44
CA TRP A 255 21.51 -14.12 7.64
C TRP A 255 22.67 -13.87 6.63
N PRO A 256 22.77 -12.66 6.04
CA PRO A 256 21.93 -11.47 6.22
C PRO A 256 20.59 -11.51 5.49
N ALA A 257 19.63 -10.69 5.95
CA ALA A 257 18.35 -10.54 5.26
C ALA A 257 18.54 -10.06 3.82
N ASN A 258 17.86 -10.70 2.87
CA ASN A 258 17.83 -10.25 1.48
C ASN A 258 17.02 -8.96 1.35
N VAL A 259 15.91 -8.86 2.09
CA VAL A 259 15.05 -7.67 2.07
C VAL A 259 14.45 -7.42 3.45
N HIS A 260 14.61 -6.21 3.97
CA HIS A 260 13.75 -5.63 5.00
C HIS A 260 12.74 -4.71 4.32
N LEU A 261 11.45 -5.02 4.40
CA LEU A 261 10.38 -4.12 3.98
C LEU A 261 9.98 -3.26 5.17
N VAL A 262 10.00 -1.94 5.02
CA VAL A 262 9.66 -0.99 6.09
C VAL A 262 8.85 0.20 5.57
N GLY A 263 8.13 0.88 6.45
CA GLY A 263 7.56 2.18 6.15
C GLY A 263 8.64 3.28 6.15
N LYS A 264 8.45 4.33 5.34
CA LYS A 264 9.38 5.47 5.28
C LYS A 264 9.60 6.18 6.64
N ASP A 265 8.64 6.12 7.55
CA ASP A 265 8.73 6.67 8.91
C ASP A 265 9.85 6.05 9.74
N ILE A 266 10.18 4.78 9.49
CA ILE A 266 11.19 4.05 10.25
C ILE A 266 12.44 3.77 9.41
N LEU A 267 12.61 4.49 8.29
CA LEU A 267 13.78 4.31 7.42
C LEU A 267 15.08 4.63 8.15
N THR A 268 15.16 5.74 8.89
CA THR A 268 16.40 6.14 9.58
C THR A 268 16.80 5.11 10.64
N THR A 269 15.85 4.53 11.37
CA THR A 269 16.15 3.51 12.38
C THR A 269 16.72 2.24 11.73
N HIS A 270 16.26 1.86 10.54
CA HIS A 270 16.78 0.68 9.82
C HIS A 270 18.06 0.97 9.03
N ALA A 271 18.13 2.10 8.34
CA ALA A 271 19.27 2.41 7.47
C ALA A 271 20.49 2.92 8.25
N VAL A 272 20.27 3.55 9.41
CA VAL A 272 21.34 4.13 10.23
C VAL A 272 21.53 3.35 11.53
N TYR A 273 20.53 3.29 12.40
CA TYR A 273 20.75 2.72 13.75
C TYR A 273 21.05 1.23 13.66
N TRP A 274 20.23 0.49 12.93
CA TRP A 274 20.46 -0.94 12.74
C TRP A 274 21.78 -1.25 12.05
N SER A 275 22.10 -0.54 10.96
CA SER A 275 23.36 -0.73 10.24
C SER A 275 24.58 -0.49 11.13
N THR A 276 24.57 0.55 11.95
CA THR A 276 25.68 0.86 12.86
C THR A 276 25.76 -0.13 14.02
N MET A 277 24.63 -0.61 14.55
CA MET A 277 24.58 -1.72 15.52
C MET A 277 25.19 -3.00 14.93
N LEU A 278 24.80 -3.39 13.71
CA LEU A 278 25.37 -4.54 13.02
C LEU A 278 26.88 -4.38 12.78
N MET A 279 27.34 -3.19 12.38
CA MET A 279 28.77 -2.90 12.22
C MET A 279 29.55 -3.05 13.52
N ALA A 280 28.96 -2.67 14.67
CA ALA A 280 29.57 -2.80 15.99
C ALA A 280 29.62 -4.26 16.49
N LEU A 281 28.59 -5.02 16.16
CA LEU A 281 28.49 -6.46 16.41
C LEU A 281 29.30 -7.30 15.39
N ASN A 282 29.94 -6.67 14.39
CA ASN A 282 30.63 -7.34 13.28
C ASN A 282 29.74 -8.32 12.51
N LEU A 283 28.45 -8.03 12.39
CA LEU A 283 27.49 -8.80 11.62
C LEU A 283 27.36 -8.25 10.18
N PRO A 284 27.13 -9.10 9.16
CA PRO A 284 26.82 -8.65 7.80
C PRO A 284 25.58 -7.76 7.77
N LEU A 285 25.60 -6.73 6.92
CA LEU A 285 24.45 -5.86 6.67
C LEU A 285 23.42 -6.54 5.75
N PRO A 286 22.12 -6.18 5.84
CA PRO A 286 21.11 -6.67 4.90
C PRO A 286 21.42 -6.26 3.47
N GLU A 287 20.99 -7.05 2.48
CA GLU A 287 21.21 -6.73 1.07
C GLU A 287 20.35 -5.55 0.59
N THR A 288 19.14 -5.39 1.14
CA THR A 288 18.21 -4.33 0.78
C THR A 288 17.33 -3.94 1.96
N ILE A 289 17.25 -2.63 2.23
CA ILE A 289 16.22 -1.99 3.06
C ILE A 289 15.31 -1.23 2.10
N PHE A 290 14.07 -1.68 1.95
CA PHE A 290 13.09 -1.03 1.10
C PHE A 290 12.08 -0.25 1.95
N ALA A 291 12.07 1.07 1.80
CA ALA A 291 11.15 1.96 2.50
C ALA A 291 9.99 2.39 1.59
N HIS A 292 8.80 1.82 1.83
CA HIS A 292 7.59 2.16 1.09
C HIS A 292 6.89 3.42 1.65
N GLY A 293 6.01 4.02 0.83
CA GLY A 293 5.20 5.17 1.22
C GLY A 293 4.00 4.80 2.10
N TRP A 294 3.21 5.80 2.44
CA TRP A 294 2.01 5.63 3.26
C TRP A 294 0.74 5.54 2.42
N TRP A 295 -0.24 4.83 2.98
CA TRP A 295 -1.63 5.02 2.61
C TRP A 295 -2.22 6.21 3.35
N THR A 296 -2.89 7.10 2.62
CA THR A 296 -3.72 8.20 3.16
C THR A 296 -5.20 7.92 2.91
N VAL A 297 -6.09 8.71 3.50
CA VAL A 297 -7.51 8.75 3.15
C VAL A 297 -7.87 10.23 2.95
N ASP A 298 -8.42 10.58 1.79
CA ASP A 298 -8.73 11.96 1.39
C ASP A 298 -7.49 12.90 1.43
N GLY A 299 -6.32 12.35 1.10
CA GLY A 299 -5.03 13.04 1.13
C GLY A 299 -4.46 13.26 2.55
N GLU A 300 -5.15 12.76 3.58
CA GLU A 300 -4.74 12.93 4.96
C GLU A 300 -4.16 11.64 5.55
N LYS A 301 -3.13 11.79 6.40
CA LYS A 301 -2.56 10.67 7.14
C LYS A 301 -3.63 10.03 8.03
N MET A 302 -3.76 8.70 7.96
CA MET A 302 -4.69 7.96 8.81
C MET A 302 -4.34 8.15 10.29
N SER A 303 -5.34 8.46 11.09
CA SER A 303 -5.21 8.53 12.54
C SER A 303 -6.54 8.25 13.23
N LYS A 304 -6.45 7.60 14.39
CA LYS A 304 -7.63 7.24 15.19
C LYS A 304 -8.38 8.46 15.71
N SER A 305 -7.65 9.52 16.07
CA SER A 305 -8.25 10.79 16.50
C SER A 305 -9.15 11.43 15.45
N ARG A 306 -8.92 11.12 14.16
CA ARG A 306 -9.72 11.62 13.03
C ARG A 306 -10.77 10.63 12.54
N GLY A 307 -10.78 9.39 13.05
CA GLY A 307 -11.72 8.35 12.66
C GLY A 307 -11.58 7.84 11.21
N ASN A 308 -10.51 8.20 10.50
CA ASN A 308 -10.30 7.87 9.09
C ASN A 308 -9.45 6.59 8.87
N VAL A 309 -9.38 5.70 9.86
CA VAL A 309 -8.57 4.47 9.78
C VAL A 309 -9.33 3.41 9.00
N VAL A 310 -8.72 2.88 7.94
CA VAL A 310 -9.29 1.77 7.17
C VAL A 310 -9.01 0.46 7.89
N ASP A 311 -10.08 -0.24 8.26
CA ASP A 311 -10.04 -1.56 8.88
C ASP A 311 -9.97 -2.66 7.79
N PRO A 312 -8.85 -3.40 7.70
CA PRO A 312 -8.69 -4.49 6.75
C PRO A 312 -9.76 -5.58 6.88
N ASN A 313 -10.25 -5.87 8.10
CA ASN A 313 -11.27 -6.89 8.32
C ASN A 313 -12.57 -6.54 7.60
N LYS A 314 -12.98 -5.28 7.66
CA LYS A 314 -14.18 -4.80 6.95
C LYS A 314 -13.99 -4.85 5.44
N MET A 315 -12.80 -4.51 4.96
CA MET A 315 -12.52 -4.53 3.51
C MET A 315 -12.56 -5.96 2.95
N VAL A 316 -11.94 -6.93 3.63
CA VAL A 316 -11.96 -8.33 3.17
C VAL A 316 -13.34 -8.98 3.29
N GLU A 317 -14.15 -8.55 4.26
CA GLU A 317 -15.53 -9.02 4.41
C GLU A 317 -16.42 -8.53 3.27
N ALA A 318 -16.28 -7.26 2.89
CA ALA A 318 -17.07 -6.65 1.83
C ALA A 318 -16.63 -7.11 0.44
N TYR A 319 -15.33 -7.31 0.21
CA TYR A 319 -14.78 -7.42 -1.14
C TYR A 319 -13.98 -8.69 -1.42
N GLY A 320 -13.70 -9.49 -0.40
CA GLY A 320 -12.86 -10.68 -0.51
C GLY A 320 -11.38 -10.40 -0.33
N VAL A 321 -10.67 -11.42 0.15
CA VAL A 321 -9.25 -11.34 0.55
C VAL A 321 -8.34 -11.03 -0.62
N ASP A 322 -8.46 -11.82 -1.70
CA ASP A 322 -7.59 -11.68 -2.88
C ASP A 322 -7.78 -10.36 -3.62
N ALA A 323 -9.02 -9.87 -3.71
CA ALA A 323 -9.34 -8.57 -4.29
C ALA A 323 -8.67 -7.43 -3.52
N PHE A 324 -8.70 -7.49 -2.17
CA PHE A 324 -8.03 -6.52 -1.32
C PHE A 324 -6.50 -6.57 -1.48
N ARG A 325 -5.91 -7.77 -1.50
CA ARG A 325 -4.48 -7.97 -1.73
C ARG A 325 -4.03 -7.43 -3.09
N TYR A 326 -4.78 -7.71 -4.14
CA TYR A 326 -4.54 -7.20 -5.48
C TYR A 326 -4.56 -5.67 -5.50
N PHE A 327 -5.63 -5.06 -4.96
CA PHE A 327 -5.78 -3.61 -4.92
C PHE A 327 -4.60 -2.90 -4.25
N LEU A 328 -4.16 -3.40 -3.09
CA LEU A 328 -3.05 -2.84 -2.34
C LEU A 328 -1.76 -2.71 -3.15
N LEU A 329 -1.48 -3.65 -4.05
CA LEU A 329 -0.26 -3.67 -4.86
C LEU A 329 -0.45 -3.14 -6.30
N ARG A 330 -1.70 -2.96 -6.73
CA ARG A 330 -2.07 -2.49 -8.07
C ARG A 330 -2.21 -0.98 -8.16
N GLU A 331 -2.76 -0.36 -7.12
CA GLU A 331 -3.22 1.03 -7.19
C GLU A 331 -2.04 2.01 -7.19
N VAL A 332 -1.09 1.82 -6.27
CA VAL A 332 0.01 2.75 -6.00
C VAL A 332 1.35 2.09 -6.31
N PRO A 333 2.26 2.75 -7.05
CA PRO A 333 3.64 2.27 -7.20
C PRO A 333 4.28 2.01 -5.83
N PHE A 334 4.72 0.78 -5.59
CA PHE A 334 5.34 0.42 -4.31
C PHE A 334 6.60 1.25 -4.07
N GLY A 335 6.63 2.02 -2.97
CA GLY A 335 7.65 3.04 -2.72
C GLY A 335 7.10 4.47 -2.62
N GLN A 336 5.94 4.73 -3.23
CA GLN A 336 5.27 6.03 -3.21
C GLN A 336 4.14 6.05 -2.18
N ASP A 337 3.73 7.27 -1.79
CA ASP A 337 2.50 7.45 -1.03
C ASP A 337 1.30 7.29 -1.98
N GLY A 338 0.16 6.88 -1.44
CA GLY A 338 -1.08 6.88 -2.20
C GLY A 338 -2.31 6.96 -1.32
N ASP A 339 -3.43 7.29 -1.94
CA ASP A 339 -4.67 7.57 -1.25
C ASP A 339 -5.65 6.40 -1.39
N PHE A 340 -6.13 5.90 -0.27
CA PHE A 340 -7.10 4.83 -0.25
C PHE A 340 -8.48 5.37 -0.59
N SER A 341 -9.08 4.80 -1.63
CA SER A 341 -10.47 5.06 -2.00
C SER A 341 -11.21 3.74 -2.19
N GLN A 342 -12.30 3.57 -1.43
CA GLN A 342 -13.20 2.43 -1.59
C GLN A 342 -13.82 2.39 -3.00
N ALA A 343 -14.07 3.56 -3.60
CA ALA A 343 -14.54 3.66 -4.98
C ALA A 343 -13.47 3.24 -6.01
N ALA A 344 -12.20 3.57 -5.77
CA ALA A 344 -11.09 3.10 -6.60
C ALA A 344 -10.94 1.57 -6.48
N MET A 345 -11.08 1.03 -5.27
CA MET A 345 -11.07 -0.42 -5.05
C MET A 345 -12.21 -1.13 -5.78
N VAL A 346 -13.44 -0.66 -5.67
CA VAL A 346 -14.59 -1.21 -6.43
C VAL A 346 -14.37 -1.11 -7.93
N THR A 347 -13.84 0.03 -8.41
CA THR A 347 -13.49 0.20 -9.82
C THR A 347 -12.48 -0.85 -10.26
N SER A 348 -11.37 -1.01 -9.52
CA SER A 348 -10.33 -1.99 -9.82
C SER A 348 -10.84 -3.44 -9.83
N ILE A 349 -11.70 -3.80 -8.87
CA ILE A 349 -12.33 -5.12 -8.84
C ILE A 349 -13.19 -5.34 -10.09
N ASN A 350 -14.00 -4.35 -10.45
CA ASN A 350 -14.90 -4.48 -11.59
C ASN A 350 -14.14 -4.47 -12.93
N SER A 351 -13.16 -3.59 -13.11
CA SER A 351 -12.42 -3.44 -14.36
C SER A 351 -11.40 -4.56 -14.56
N ASP A 352 -10.52 -4.76 -13.59
CA ASP A 352 -9.33 -5.60 -13.78
C ASP A 352 -9.66 -7.07 -13.48
N LEU A 353 -10.48 -7.32 -12.46
CA LEU A 353 -10.73 -8.68 -11.97
C LEU A 353 -11.99 -9.30 -12.57
N ALA A 354 -13.14 -8.62 -12.46
CA ALA A 354 -14.42 -9.14 -12.97
C ALA A 354 -14.49 -9.07 -14.50
N ASN A 355 -14.25 -7.89 -15.09
CA ASN A 355 -14.28 -7.70 -16.54
C ASN A 355 -13.00 -8.16 -17.24
N GLY A 356 -11.87 -8.26 -16.53
CA GLY A 356 -10.62 -8.82 -17.05
C GLY A 356 -10.59 -10.34 -16.88
N ILE A 357 -9.71 -10.84 -16.02
CA ILE A 357 -9.41 -12.29 -15.92
C ILE A 357 -10.65 -13.15 -15.60
N GLY A 358 -11.59 -12.65 -14.80
CA GLY A 358 -12.82 -13.36 -14.47
C GLY A 358 -13.73 -13.58 -15.69
N ASN A 359 -13.88 -12.55 -16.53
CA ASN A 359 -14.62 -12.63 -17.78
C ASN A 359 -13.90 -13.52 -18.80
N LEU A 360 -12.58 -13.36 -18.95
CA LEU A 360 -11.78 -14.19 -19.84
C LEU A 360 -11.93 -15.69 -19.52
N LEU A 361 -11.87 -16.06 -18.24
CA LEU A 361 -12.12 -17.43 -17.80
C LEU A 361 -13.55 -17.87 -18.15
N SER A 362 -14.55 -17.10 -17.73
CA SER A 362 -15.97 -17.46 -17.94
C SER A 362 -16.31 -17.69 -19.41
N ARG A 363 -15.83 -16.80 -20.30
CA ARG A 363 -15.99 -16.91 -21.75
C ARG A 363 -15.30 -18.15 -22.27
N THR A 364 -14.02 -18.35 -21.92
CA THR A 364 -13.22 -19.49 -22.38
C THR A 364 -13.85 -20.82 -22.00
N LEU A 365 -14.22 -20.99 -20.72
CA LEU A 365 -14.88 -22.21 -20.23
C LEU A 365 -16.22 -22.45 -20.93
N THR A 366 -17.04 -21.41 -21.10
CA THR A 366 -18.33 -21.54 -21.79
C THR A 366 -18.17 -21.95 -23.26
N MET A 367 -17.14 -21.46 -23.95
CA MET A 367 -16.88 -21.83 -25.33
C MET A 367 -16.34 -23.26 -25.44
N ILE A 368 -15.46 -23.70 -24.54
CA ILE A 368 -14.96 -25.08 -24.49
C ILE A 368 -16.09 -26.06 -24.17
N GLU A 369 -16.96 -25.73 -23.20
CA GLU A 369 -18.16 -26.50 -22.87
C GLU A 369 -19.08 -26.67 -24.10
N ARG A 370 -19.32 -25.60 -24.84
CA ARG A 370 -20.28 -25.60 -25.97
C ARG A 370 -19.72 -26.17 -27.27
N PHE A 371 -18.44 -25.98 -27.54
CA PHE A 371 -17.85 -26.23 -28.87
C PHE A 371 -16.78 -27.32 -28.88
N ALA A 372 -16.40 -27.84 -27.72
CA ALA A 372 -15.40 -28.89 -27.57
C ALA A 372 -15.78 -29.91 -26.48
N ASP A 373 -17.09 -30.05 -26.18
CA ASP A 373 -17.65 -31.01 -25.23
C ASP A 373 -16.99 -30.99 -23.85
N GLY A 374 -16.60 -29.79 -23.38
CA GLY A 374 -15.94 -29.61 -22.09
C GLY A 374 -14.50 -30.11 -22.03
N LYS A 375 -13.89 -30.48 -23.17
CA LYS A 375 -12.48 -30.87 -23.25
C LYS A 375 -11.69 -29.83 -24.04
N ILE A 376 -10.54 -29.44 -23.52
CA ILE A 376 -9.67 -28.47 -24.19
C ILE A 376 -9.09 -29.15 -25.45
N PRO A 377 -9.33 -28.62 -26.66
CA PRO A 377 -8.88 -29.27 -27.88
C PRO A 377 -7.36 -29.08 -28.07
N SER A 378 -6.74 -29.97 -28.85
CA SER A 378 -5.42 -29.71 -29.43
C SER A 378 -5.46 -28.52 -30.39
N SER A 379 -4.40 -27.71 -30.43
CA SER A 379 -4.29 -26.60 -31.38
C SER A 379 -4.28 -27.10 -32.83
N GLY A 380 -4.89 -26.33 -33.74
CA GLY A 380 -5.01 -26.64 -35.16
C GLY A 380 -4.34 -25.59 -36.03
N ARG A 381 -5.06 -25.13 -37.08
CA ARG A 381 -4.61 -24.03 -37.94
C ARG A 381 -4.86 -22.70 -37.24
N PRO A 382 -3.96 -21.70 -37.36
CA PRO A 382 -4.18 -20.35 -36.88
C PRO A 382 -5.49 -19.71 -37.34
N ALA A 383 -6.19 -19.05 -36.43
CA ALA A 383 -7.38 -18.24 -36.70
C ALA A 383 -6.98 -16.79 -37.06
N LEU A 384 -6.08 -16.21 -36.25
CA LEU A 384 -5.51 -14.87 -36.45
C LEU A 384 -3.99 -14.95 -36.20
N PRO A 385 -3.18 -15.36 -37.20
CA PRO A 385 -1.77 -15.68 -37.00
C PRO A 385 -0.96 -14.57 -36.31
N GLU A 386 -1.17 -13.31 -36.70
CA GLU A 386 -0.42 -12.16 -36.15
C GLU A 386 -0.73 -11.95 -34.66
N LEU A 387 -2.00 -12.02 -34.27
CA LEU A 387 -2.42 -11.83 -32.89
C LEU A 387 -2.09 -13.05 -32.01
N GLU A 388 -2.14 -14.26 -32.57
CA GLU A 388 -1.70 -15.48 -31.90
C GLU A 388 -0.19 -15.43 -31.60
N GLU A 389 0.61 -14.95 -32.55
CA GLU A 389 2.05 -14.75 -32.37
C GLU A 389 2.33 -13.66 -31.32
N GLU A 390 1.60 -12.53 -31.34
CA GLU A 390 1.73 -11.47 -30.33
C GLU A 390 1.41 -11.97 -28.90
N ILE A 391 0.34 -12.77 -28.75
CA ILE A 391 0.01 -13.42 -27.47
C ILE A 391 1.14 -14.37 -27.05
N ALA A 392 1.63 -15.20 -27.97
CA ALA A 392 2.69 -16.16 -27.69
C ALA A 392 3.99 -15.48 -27.23
N GLN A 393 4.39 -14.40 -27.90
CA GLN A 393 5.56 -13.60 -27.55
C GLN A 393 5.38 -12.93 -26.18
N THR A 394 4.25 -12.27 -25.95
CA THR A 394 3.94 -11.62 -24.67
C THR A 394 3.94 -12.63 -23.51
N ALA A 395 3.27 -13.77 -23.70
CA ALA A 395 3.22 -14.85 -22.71
C ALA A 395 4.60 -15.45 -22.42
N THR A 396 5.43 -15.63 -23.46
CA THR A 396 6.79 -16.18 -23.31
C THR A 396 7.72 -15.22 -22.53
N GLN A 397 7.55 -13.91 -22.71
CA GLN A 397 8.35 -12.90 -22.02
C GLN A 397 7.89 -12.63 -20.58
N LEU A 398 6.60 -12.84 -20.30
CA LEU A 398 5.97 -12.47 -19.03
C LEU A 398 6.70 -13.02 -17.78
N PRO A 399 7.12 -14.31 -17.69
CA PRO A 399 7.85 -14.79 -16.51
C PRO A 399 9.15 -14.02 -16.22
N THR A 400 9.87 -13.60 -17.27
CA THR A 400 11.10 -12.82 -17.14
C THR A 400 10.82 -11.40 -16.66
N ILE A 401 9.79 -10.76 -17.19
CA ILE A 401 9.33 -9.44 -16.76
C ILE A 401 8.95 -9.48 -15.27
N LEU A 402 8.19 -10.50 -14.87
CA LEU A 402 7.78 -10.68 -13.47
C LEU A 402 8.97 -10.89 -12.53
N GLU A 403 9.95 -11.71 -12.93
CA GLU A 403 11.16 -11.93 -12.14
C GLU A 403 11.97 -10.65 -11.92
N GLN A 404 12.08 -9.83 -12.96
CA GLN A 404 12.70 -8.52 -12.85
C GLN A 404 11.91 -7.65 -11.88
N GLY A 405 10.59 -7.55 -12.04
CA GLY A 405 9.76 -6.72 -11.18
C GLY A 405 9.71 -7.18 -9.73
N PHE A 406 9.74 -8.48 -9.44
CA PHE A 406 9.86 -9.00 -8.08
C PHE A 406 11.24 -8.72 -7.48
N SER A 407 12.31 -8.82 -8.28
CA SER A 407 13.66 -8.44 -7.86
C SER A 407 13.78 -6.93 -7.58
N THR A 408 13.02 -6.11 -8.31
CA THR A 408 12.97 -4.66 -8.13
C THR A 408 11.82 -4.17 -7.25
N LEU A 409 10.98 -5.05 -6.71
CA LEU A 409 9.81 -4.69 -5.88
C LEU A 409 8.82 -3.75 -6.58
N THR A 410 8.70 -3.85 -7.92
CA THR A 410 7.77 -3.08 -8.75
C THR A 410 6.50 -3.90 -9.02
N PHE A 411 5.75 -4.18 -7.96
CA PHE A 411 4.56 -5.05 -7.99
C PHE A 411 3.47 -4.55 -8.96
N ARG A 412 3.27 -3.23 -9.03
CA ARG A 412 2.29 -2.63 -9.93
C ARG A 412 2.60 -2.90 -11.40
N ASP A 413 3.86 -2.77 -11.78
CA ASP A 413 4.32 -2.99 -13.16
C ASP A 413 4.15 -4.46 -13.55
N ASN A 414 4.40 -5.37 -12.61
CA ASN A 414 4.10 -6.79 -12.77
C ASN A 414 2.62 -7.05 -13.05
N LEU A 415 1.72 -6.44 -12.27
CA LEU A 415 0.27 -6.57 -12.47
C LEU A 415 -0.19 -5.92 -13.78
N GLN A 416 0.45 -4.83 -14.21
CA GLN A 416 0.20 -4.22 -15.51
C GLN A 416 0.55 -5.16 -16.67
N ALA A 417 1.76 -5.74 -16.67
CA ALA A 417 2.20 -6.68 -17.71
C ALA A 417 1.29 -7.93 -17.77
N ILE A 418 0.79 -8.40 -16.63
CA ILE A 418 -0.23 -9.47 -16.58
C ILE A 418 -1.54 -9.00 -17.23
N GLY A 419 -1.99 -7.78 -16.92
CA GLY A 419 -3.19 -7.18 -17.49
C GLY A 419 -3.13 -7.02 -19.02
N GLU A 420 -1.95 -6.70 -19.57
CA GLU A 420 -1.71 -6.62 -21.01
C GLU A 420 -1.99 -7.97 -21.70
N LEU A 421 -1.51 -9.09 -21.13
CA LEU A 421 -1.81 -10.43 -21.67
C LEU A 421 -3.31 -10.77 -21.58
N VAL A 422 -3.98 -10.37 -20.49
CA VAL A 422 -5.45 -10.55 -20.36
C VAL A 422 -6.19 -9.80 -21.46
N SER A 423 -5.84 -8.53 -21.69
CA SER A 423 -6.46 -7.70 -22.72
C SER A 423 -6.23 -8.23 -24.13
N LEU A 424 -5.02 -8.69 -24.46
CA LEU A 424 -4.74 -9.32 -25.75
C LEU A 424 -5.59 -10.58 -25.98
N CYS A 425 -5.79 -11.39 -24.93
CA CYS A 425 -6.62 -12.59 -25.03
C CYS A 425 -8.11 -12.27 -25.24
N ASP A 426 -8.63 -11.25 -24.56
CA ASP A 426 -10.00 -10.78 -24.77
C ASP A 426 -10.20 -10.23 -26.19
N GLU A 427 -9.26 -9.42 -26.67
CA GLU A 427 -9.25 -8.92 -28.05
C GLU A 427 -9.20 -10.07 -29.08
N TYR A 428 -8.39 -11.08 -28.82
CA TYR A 428 -8.29 -12.27 -29.67
C TYR A 428 -9.62 -13.02 -29.77
N ILE A 429 -10.30 -13.26 -28.63
CA ILE A 429 -11.62 -13.90 -28.65
C ILE A 429 -12.62 -13.05 -29.44
N ASP A 430 -12.61 -11.74 -29.26
CA ASP A 430 -13.54 -10.83 -29.95
C ASP A 430 -13.33 -10.82 -31.46
N LYS A 431 -12.07 -10.69 -31.92
CA LYS A 431 -11.72 -10.66 -33.34
C LYS A 431 -11.87 -12.02 -34.00
N ALA A 432 -11.44 -13.11 -33.34
CA ALA A 432 -11.56 -14.46 -33.89
C ALA A 432 -13.02 -14.91 -33.97
N ALA A 433 -13.89 -14.34 -33.14
CA ALA A 433 -15.33 -14.60 -33.09
C ALA A 433 -15.65 -16.11 -33.13
N PRO A 434 -15.21 -16.90 -32.14
CA PRO A 434 -15.35 -18.36 -32.12
C PRO A 434 -16.79 -18.87 -32.28
N TRP A 435 -17.79 -18.07 -31.87
CA TRP A 435 -19.21 -18.37 -32.10
C TRP A 435 -19.63 -18.33 -33.58
N LYS A 436 -18.86 -17.66 -34.45
CA LYS A 436 -19.01 -17.72 -35.91
C LYS A 436 -18.24 -18.91 -36.47
N LEU A 437 -17.00 -19.14 -36.03
CA LEU A 437 -16.18 -20.28 -36.45
C LEU A 437 -16.89 -21.62 -36.18
N ALA A 438 -17.56 -21.75 -35.03
CA ALA A 438 -18.33 -22.93 -34.65
C ALA A 438 -19.50 -23.27 -35.61
N LYS A 439 -19.95 -22.32 -36.44
CA LYS A 439 -21.03 -22.54 -37.40
C LYS A 439 -20.52 -23.07 -38.75
N ASN A 440 -19.22 -22.98 -39.02
CA ASN A 440 -18.61 -23.40 -40.27
C ASN A 440 -17.68 -24.61 -40.05
N PRO A 441 -18.01 -25.81 -40.57
CA PRO A 441 -17.15 -26.99 -40.43
C PRO A 441 -15.73 -26.82 -40.97
N GLU A 442 -15.52 -25.98 -41.99
CA GLU A 442 -14.19 -25.71 -42.55
C GLU A 442 -13.27 -24.93 -41.58
N ASP A 443 -13.86 -24.17 -40.65
CA ASP A 443 -13.14 -23.39 -39.65
C ASP A 443 -12.91 -24.16 -38.34
N ALA A 444 -13.27 -25.45 -38.29
CA ALA A 444 -13.15 -26.27 -37.08
C ALA A 444 -11.72 -26.29 -36.49
N LEU A 445 -10.69 -26.32 -37.35
CA LEU A 445 -9.29 -26.27 -36.88
C LEU A 445 -8.91 -24.90 -36.30
N LYS A 446 -9.48 -23.80 -36.81
CA LYS A 446 -9.26 -22.44 -36.27
C LYS A 446 -9.92 -22.29 -34.92
N LEU A 447 -11.15 -22.77 -34.79
CA LEU A 447 -11.86 -22.78 -33.51
C LEU A 447 -11.07 -23.53 -32.43
N LYS A 448 -10.52 -24.71 -32.76
CA LYS A 448 -9.68 -25.46 -31.83
C LYS A 448 -8.47 -24.65 -31.35
N THR A 449 -7.79 -23.94 -32.25
CA THR A 449 -6.68 -23.04 -31.92
C THR A 449 -7.09 -21.94 -30.96
N VAL A 450 -8.22 -21.28 -31.21
CA VAL A 450 -8.74 -20.20 -30.33
C VAL A 450 -8.97 -20.71 -28.92
N LEU A 451 -9.69 -21.82 -28.78
CA LEU A 451 -9.99 -22.40 -27.46
C LEU A 451 -8.73 -22.85 -26.72
N ASN A 452 -7.78 -23.45 -27.45
CA ASN A 452 -6.51 -23.89 -26.88
C ASN A 452 -5.65 -22.71 -26.41
N HIS A 453 -5.49 -21.67 -27.23
CA HIS A 453 -4.71 -20.47 -26.88
C HIS A 453 -5.28 -19.74 -25.66
N SER A 454 -6.60 -19.54 -25.61
CA SER A 454 -7.24 -18.90 -24.45
C SER A 454 -7.04 -19.73 -23.17
N ALA A 455 -7.11 -21.07 -23.24
CA ALA A 455 -6.85 -21.94 -22.10
C ALA A 455 -5.38 -21.90 -21.65
N ARG A 456 -4.42 -21.90 -22.58
CA ARG A 456 -2.98 -21.79 -22.28
C ARG A 456 -2.64 -20.47 -21.60
N ALA A 457 -3.24 -19.37 -22.05
CA ALA A 457 -3.08 -18.07 -21.43
C ALA A 457 -3.62 -18.07 -19.99
N LEU A 458 -4.83 -18.58 -19.76
CA LEU A 458 -5.39 -18.68 -18.42
C LEU A 458 -4.55 -19.55 -17.48
N ARG A 459 -3.98 -20.65 -17.98
CA ARG A 459 -3.04 -21.49 -17.21
C ARG A 459 -1.81 -20.70 -16.75
N LEU A 460 -1.16 -19.98 -17.67
CA LEU A 460 0.01 -19.16 -17.34
C LEU A 460 -0.35 -18.00 -16.40
N LEU A 461 -1.43 -17.30 -16.68
CA LEU A 461 -1.96 -16.20 -15.85
C LEU A 461 -2.22 -16.65 -14.42
N ALA A 462 -2.73 -17.87 -14.22
CA ALA A 462 -2.95 -18.44 -12.89
C ALA A 462 -1.65 -18.54 -12.07
N VAL A 463 -0.58 -19.03 -12.70
CA VAL A 463 0.74 -19.15 -12.07
C VAL A 463 1.32 -17.76 -11.78
N CYS A 464 1.20 -16.82 -12.72
CA CYS A 464 1.72 -15.46 -12.59
C CYS A 464 1.00 -14.64 -11.51
N LEU A 465 -0.31 -14.82 -11.35
CA LEU A 465 -1.14 -14.10 -10.38
C LEU A 465 -1.20 -14.78 -9.01
N TYR A 466 -0.79 -16.04 -8.88
CA TYR A 466 -0.88 -16.79 -7.62
C TYR A 466 -0.25 -16.05 -6.43
N PRO A 467 0.95 -15.42 -6.54
CA PRO A 467 1.52 -14.69 -5.42
C PRO A 467 0.60 -13.59 -4.88
N PHE A 468 -0.18 -12.95 -5.76
CA PHE A 468 -1.09 -11.85 -5.43
C PHE A 468 -2.44 -12.35 -4.90
N MET A 469 -3.03 -13.35 -5.59
CA MET A 469 -4.40 -13.84 -5.37
C MET A 469 -4.44 -15.37 -5.22
N PRO A 470 -3.83 -15.94 -4.17
CA PRO A 470 -3.61 -17.37 -4.06
C PRO A 470 -4.88 -18.22 -4.12
N GLN A 471 -5.93 -17.84 -3.37
CA GLN A 471 -7.17 -18.64 -3.29
C GLN A 471 -7.93 -18.63 -4.62
N THR A 472 -7.92 -17.50 -5.31
CA THR A 472 -8.66 -17.32 -6.56
C THR A 472 -7.93 -17.98 -7.72
N MET A 473 -6.59 -17.99 -7.72
CA MET A 473 -5.84 -18.70 -8.75
C MET A 473 -5.94 -20.23 -8.57
N GLU A 474 -6.01 -20.76 -7.34
CA GLU A 474 -6.33 -22.17 -7.10
C GLU A 474 -7.73 -22.56 -7.64
N ARG A 475 -8.74 -21.68 -7.43
CA ARG A 475 -10.06 -21.88 -8.02
C ARG A 475 -10.01 -21.83 -9.55
N LEU A 476 -9.23 -20.91 -10.13
CA LEU A 476 -9.08 -20.77 -11.59
C LEU A 476 -8.49 -22.05 -12.20
N THR A 477 -7.38 -22.56 -11.66
CA THR A 477 -6.75 -23.78 -12.17
C THR A 477 -7.72 -24.96 -12.06
N GLY A 478 -8.42 -25.09 -10.93
CA GLY A 478 -9.46 -26.11 -10.75
C GLY A 478 -10.55 -26.06 -11.82
N GLN A 479 -11.01 -24.86 -12.22
CA GLN A 479 -12.02 -24.74 -13.28
C GLN A 479 -11.48 -25.08 -14.68
N LEU A 480 -10.17 -24.94 -14.92
CA LEU A 480 -9.53 -25.40 -16.16
C LEU A 480 -9.31 -26.92 -16.20
N GLY A 481 -9.58 -27.65 -15.12
CA GLY A 481 -9.21 -29.06 -15.01
C GLY A 481 -7.71 -29.28 -14.81
N TYR A 482 -7.00 -28.23 -14.37
CA TYR A 482 -5.57 -28.21 -14.17
C TYR A 482 -5.27 -28.10 -12.67
N HIS A 483 -4.42 -28.97 -12.15
CA HIS A 483 -4.07 -28.96 -10.73
C HIS A 483 -2.57 -28.71 -10.60
N GLU A 484 -2.23 -27.52 -10.08
CA GLU A 484 -0.87 -27.21 -9.62
C GLU A 484 -0.81 -27.23 -8.11
N ASP A 485 0.26 -27.80 -7.57
CA ASP A 485 0.52 -27.80 -6.14
C ASP A 485 1.35 -26.56 -5.78
N PHE A 486 0.66 -25.43 -5.62
CA PHE A 486 1.29 -24.16 -5.25
C PHE A 486 1.92 -24.15 -3.84
N SER A 487 1.78 -25.23 -3.05
CA SER A 487 2.52 -25.40 -1.80
C SER A 487 4.00 -25.74 -2.02
N LYS A 488 4.39 -26.06 -3.27
CA LYS A 488 5.74 -26.46 -3.66
C LYS A 488 6.33 -25.53 -4.71
N ALA A 489 7.64 -25.67 -4.92
CA ALA A 489 8.31 -25.10 -6.08
C ALA A 489 7.68 -25.66 -7.36
N LEU A 490 7.41 -24.79 -8.32
CA LEU A 490 6.84 -25.19 -9.61
C LEU A 490 7.96 -25.53 -10.60
N PRO A 491 7.75 -26.52 -11.48
CA PRO A 491 8.68 -26.81 -12.56
C PRO A 491 8.74 -25.66 -13.57
N ALA A 492 9.83 -25.56 -14.34
CA ALA A 492 9.98 -24.54 -15.39
C ALA A 492 8.81 -24.55 -16.38
N SER A 493 8.30 -25.74 -16.72
CA SER A 493 7.13 -25.94 -17.58
C SER A 493 5.87 -25.21 -17.10
N ALA A 494 5.70 -24.97 -15.79
CA ALA A 494 4.57 -24.19 -15.28
C ALA A 494 4.58 -22.74 -15.79
N TYR A 495 5.75 -22.21 -16.16
CA TYR A 495 5.93 -20.84 -16.67
C TYR A 495 6.04 -20.78 -18.20
N GLU A 496 6.17 -21.91 -18.88
CA GLU A 496 6.36 -21.97 -20.34
C GLU A 496 5.03 -21.83 -21.08
N TRP A 497 4.96 -20.93 -22.06
CA TRP A 497 3.77 -20.72 -22.88
C TRP A 497 3.29 -22.01 -23.57
N ASP A 498 4.21 -22.84 -24.07
CA ASP A 498 3.94 -24.07 -24.84
C ASP A 498 3.55 -25.29 -24.02
N SER A 499 3.46 -25.17 -22.70
CA SER A 499 3.00 -26.27 -21.86
C SER A 499 1.59 -26.74 -22.25
N PRO A 500 1.41 -28.05 -22.49
CA PRO A 500 0.20 -28.58 -23.07
C PRO A 500 -0.98 -28.48 -22.10
N VAL A 501 -2.14 -28.11 -22.66
CA VAL A 501 -3.44 -28.10 -21.97
C VAL A 501 -4.48 -28.97 -22.68
N ALA A 502 -4.11 -29.59 -23.80
CA ALA A 502 -5.02 -30.43 -24.57
C ALA A 502 -5.53 -31.60 -23.73
N ASP A 503 -6.76 -32.03 -24.00
CA ASP A 503 -7.46 -33.15 -23.37
C ASP A 503 -7.82 -32.96 -21.89
N LEU A 504 -7.41 -31.86 -21.26
CA LEU A 504 -7.93 -31.48 -19.94
C LEU A 504 -9.44 -31.28 -20.01
N THR A 505 -10.15 -31.76 -18.99
CA THR A 505 -11.60 -31.61 -18.88
C THR A 505 -11.89 -30.46 -17.93
N ILE A 506 -12.59 -29.44 -18.43
CA ILE A 506 -12.93 -28.27 -17.62
C ILE A 506 -13.99 -28.61 -16.57
N ALA A 507 -13.97 -27.87 -15.46
CA ALA A 507 -14.95 -28.00 -14.38
C ALA A 507 -15.53 -26.63 -14.04
N LYS A 508 -16.50 -26.19 -14.84
CA LYS A 508 -17.09 -24.85 -14.71
C LYS A 508 -17.66 -24.62 -13.30
N GLY A 509 -17.23 -23.53 -12.68
CA GLY A 509 -17.61 -23.16 -11.32
C GLY A 509 -18.34 -21.84 -11.23
N ALA A 510 -18.51 -21.34 -10.00
CA ALA A 510 -19.01 -19.99 -9.76
C ALA A 510 -18.05 -18.93 -10.35
N PRO A 511 -18.56 -17.75 -10.73
CA PRO A 511 -17.71 -16.63 -11.14
C PRO A 511 -16.61 -16.34 -10.11
N LEU A 512 -15.38 -16.12 -10.57
CA LEU A 512 -14.25 -15.86 -9.68
C LEU A 512 -14.41 -14.55 -8.89
N PHE A 513 -14.89 -13.52 -9.59
CA PHE A 513 -15.09 -12.17 -9.09
C PHE A 513 -16.51 -11.69 -9.45
N PRO A 514 -17.47 -11.82 -8.53
CA PRO A 514 -18.78 -11.22 -8.70
C PRO A 514 -18.65 -9.71 -8.88
N ARG A 515 -19.32 -9.15 -9.89
CA ARG A 515 -19.32 -7.70 -10.11
C ARG A 515 -19.99 -7.00 -8.92
N ILE A 516 -19.36 -5.94 -8.45
CA ILE A 516 -19.89 -5.13 -7.35
C ILE A 516 -20.68 -3.99 -7.98
N GLU A 517 -21.97 -3.90 -7.67
CA GLU A 517 -22.75 -2.73 -8.06
C GLU A 517 -22.17 -1.50 -7.36
N PRO A 518 -21.93 -0.39 -8.07
CA PRO A 518 -21.54 0.85 -7.42
C PRO A 518 -22.64 1.18 -6.42
N LEU A 519 -22.28 1.45 -5.17
CA LEU A 519 -23.21 2.08 -4.24
C LEU A 519 -23.74 3.33 -4.95
N SER A 520 -25.04 3.33 -5.30
CA SER A 520 -25.74 4.53 -5.75
C SER A 520 -25.41 5.64 -4.74
N GLU A 521 -25.05 6.83 -5.24
CA GLU A 521 -24.47 7.97 -4.50
C GLU A 521 -24.83 8.10 -3.02
N PRO A 522 -23.93 8.67 -2.19
CA PRO A 522 -24.14 8.80 -0.76
C PRO A 522 -25.36 9.69 -0.52
N HIS A 523 -26.48 9.07 -0.15
CA HIS A 523 -27.43 9.74 0.71
C HIS A 523 -26.63 10.25 1.91
N ARG A 524 -26.51 11.58 2.01
CA ARG A 524 -26.37 12.26 3.30
C ARG A 524 -27.61 11.92 4.14
N SER A 525 -27.70 10.69 4.62
CA SER A 525 -28.39 10.40 5.86
C SER A 525 -27.33 10.44 6.95
N LYS A 526 -27.32 11.53 7.71
CA LYS A 526 -26.76 11.50 9.05
C LYS A 526 -27.47 10.34 9.78
N GLY A 527 -26.74 9.27 10.08
CA GLY A 527 -26.94 8.51 11.32
C GLY A 527 -27.89 7.30 11.34
N GLU A 528 -28.20 6.59 10.25
CA GLU A 528 -29.12 5.43 10.35
C GLU A 528 -28.70 4.10 9.69
N LEU A 529 -27.46 3.94 9.22
CA LEU A 529 -26.99 2.64 8.67
C LEU A 529 -25.90 1.94 9.48
N GLU A 530 -25.58 2.41 10.68
CA GLU A 530 -24.68 1.69 11.62
C GLU A 530 -25.41 0.70 12.55
N THR A 531 -26.75 0.64 12.56
CA THR A 531 -27.50 -0.02 13.65
C THR A 531 -28.14 -1.37 13.31
N LYS A 532 -27.72 -2.08 12.25
CA LYS A 532 -28.25 -3.44 11.96
C LYS A 532 -27.26 -4.60 11.88
N LEU A 533 -25.98 -4.38 12.12
CA LEU A 533 -24.98 -5.48 12.22
C LEU A 533 -24.13 -5.46 13.49
N ILE A 534 -24.44 -4.60 14.47
CA ILE A 534 -23.69 -4.51 15.73
C ILE A 534 -24.56 -5.05 16.88
N LYS A 535 -24.44 -6.35 17.14
CA LYS A 535 -24.66 -6.92 18.47
C LYS A 535 -23.46 -7.80 18.83
N GLY A 536 -22.52 -7.23 19.56
CA GLY A 536 -21.43 -7.98 20.19
C GLY A 536 -20.28 -7.10 20.64
N ALA A 537 -20.13 -6.97 21.97
CA ALA A 537 -19.06 -6.30 22.72
C ALA A 537 -19.07 -4.75 22.78
N LYS A 538 -19.45 -4.22 23.95
CA LYS A 538 -19.35 -2.80 24.33
C LYS A 538 -17.90 -2.46 24.74
N PRO A 539 -17.29 -1.40 24.19
CA PRO A 539 -16.20 -0.69 24.84
C PRO A 539 -16.74 0.19 25.98
N VAL A 540 -16.06 0.17 27.12
CA VAL A 540 -16.33 1.03 28.28
C VAL A 540 -15.91 2.45 27.93
N SER A 541 -16.86 3.39 27.91
CA SER A 541 -16.61 4.82 27.76
C SER A 541 -16.68 5.53 29.11
N ASP A 542 -15.61 6.25 29.42
CA ASP A 542 -15.48 7.23 30.50
C ASP A 542 -16.53 8.34 30.42
N THR A 543 -17.26 8.60 31.51
CA THR A 543 -17.71 9.96 31.84
C THR A 543 -17.95 10.09 33.36
N PRO A 544 -17.57 11.20 34.02
CA PRO A 544 -17.76 11.43 35.46
C PRO A 544 -19.22 11.75 35.83
N ILE A 545 -19.67 11.31 37.01
CA ILE A 545 -21.02 11.50 37.60
C ILE A 545 -20.94 12.62 38.68
N THR A 546 -21.87 13.58 38.79
CA THR A 546 -23.06 13.64 39.71
C THR A 546 -23.65 15.07 39.76
N PRO A 547 -24.88 15.34 40.30
CA PRO A 547 -26.17 14.60 40.25
C PRO A 547 -27.46 15.49 40.04
N GLN A 548 -28.48 14.92 39.35
CA GLN A 548 -29.98 14.99 39.48
C GLN A 548 -30.78 16.30 39.82
N PRO A 549 -32.14 16.40 39.62
CA PRO A 549 -33.16 15.38 39.25
C PRO A 549 -34.18 15.73 38.11
N VAL A 550 -34.93 14.69 37.68
CA VAL A 550 -36.07 14.55 36.71
C VAL A 550 -37.39 15.15 37.26
N PRO A 551 -38.59 15.22 36.60
CA PRO A 551 -39.25 14.32 35.59
C PRO A 551 -39.97 15.09 34.43
N ALA A 552 -40.71 14.56 33.43
CA ALA A 552 -41.51 13.33 33.27
C ALA A 552 -42.02 13.19 31.79
N ILE A 553 -42.26 11.95 31.32
CA ILE A 553 -43.45 11.43 30.55
C ILE A 553 -43.69 12.05 29.13
N THR A 554 -43.88 11.33 28.00
CA THR A 554 -44.87 10.28 27.66
C THR A 554 -44.57 9.62 26.29
N ALA A 555 -45.16 8.43 26.08
CA ALA A 555 -45.16 7.57 24.91
C ALA A 555 -45.78 8.13 23.60
N THR A 556 -45.44 7.56 22.45
CA THR A 556 -46.38 6.79 21.60
C THR A 556 -45.72 6.17 20.35
N THR A 557 -46.22 4.98 20.00
CA THR A 557 -45.84 4.04 18.93
C THR A 557 -46.50 4.36 17.56
N PRO A 558 -46.09 3.66 16.47
CA PRO A 558 -46.22 4.08 15.05
C PRO A 558 -47.47 3.52 14.36
N PRO A 559 -47.60 3.74 13.04
CA PRO A 559 -47.79 2.56 12.20
C PRO A 559 -47.07 2.57 10.83
N THR A 560 -46.75 1.34 10.44
CA THR A 560 -46.47 0.76 9.11
C THR A 560 -47.40 1.17 7.97
N THR A 561 -46.85 1.21 6.74
CA THR A 561 -47.44 0.56 5.55
C THR A 561 -46.40 0.33 4.44
N SER A 562 -46.53 -0.83 3.83
CA SER A 562 -45.82 -1.40 2.68
C SER A 562 -46.33 -0.86 1.33
N ALA A 563 -45.45 -0.72 0.33
CA ALA A 563 -45.81 -0.94 -1.08
C ALA A 563 -44.58 -1.18 -1.96
N SER A 564 -44.69 -2.22 -2.79
CA SER A 564 -43.77 -2.67 -3.84
C SER A 564 -43.95 -1.86 -5.13
N ALA A 565 -42.89 -1.63 -5.92
CA ALA A 565 -42.81 -1.97 -7.35
C ALA A 565 -41.62 -1.32 -8.10
N ALA A 566 -41.16 -2.08 -9.10
CA ALA A 566 -40.62 -1.68 -10.41
C ALA A 566 -39.11 -1.40 -10.59
N THR A 567 -38.50 -2.35 -11.30
CA THR A 567 -37.22 -2.29 -12.02
C THR A 567 -37.26 -1.28 -13.17
N PRO A 568 -36.14 -0.56 -13.44
CA PRO A 568 -35.90 -0.01 -14.77
C PRO A 568 -34.59 -0.50 -15.41
N THR A 569 -34.71 -0.71 -16.71
CA THR A 569 -33.79 -1.19 -17.73
C THR A 569 -32.57 -0.27 -17.92
N ALA A 570 -31.39 -0.87 -18.15
CA ALA A 570 -30.13 -0.17 -18.39
C ALA A 570 -30.03 0.45 -19.80
N ALA A 571 -29.47 1.65 -19.87
CA ALA A 571 -29.09 2.36 -21.11
C ALA A 571 -27.56 2.26 -21.36
N PRO A 572 -27.09 2.42 -22.62
CA PRO A 572 -25.73 2.06 -23.04
C PRO A 572 -24.67 3.10 -22.68
N THR A 573 -23.47 2.63 -22.35
CA THR A 573 -22.26 3.40 -22.01
C THR A 573 -21.66 4.11 -23.23
N ALA A 574 -21.26 5.37 -23.05
CA ALA A 574 -20.63 6.23 -24.07
C ALA A 574 -19.15 5.86 -24.34
N PRO A 575 -18.64 6.07 -25.57
CA PRO A 575 -17.26 5.74 -25.96
C PRO A 575 -16.22 6.69 -25.36
N ALA A 576 -15.03 6.16 -25.05
CA ALA A 576 -13.89 6.87 -24.49
C ALA A 576 -13.27 7.89 -25.47
N SER A 577 -12.79 9.02 -24.95
CA SER A 577 -12.13 10.09 -25.70
C SER A 577 -10.76 9.66 -26.25
N PRO A 578 -10.35 10.12 -27.45
CA PRO A 578 -9.05 9.78 -28.05
C PRO A 578 -7.87 10.35 -27.24
N GLN A 579 -6.79 9.57 -27.15
CA GLN A 579 -5.55 9.95 -26.47
C GLN A 579 -4.73 10.94 -27.31
N ILE A 580 -4.00 11.86 -26.65
CA ILE A 580 -3.13 12.86 -27.30
C ILE A 580 -1.65 12.54 -27.07
N THR A 581 -0.78 13.03 -27.95
CA THR A 581 0.67 12.87 -27.82
C THR A 581 1.27 13.89 -26.85
N ILE A 582 2.49 13.64 -26.35
CA ILE A 582 3.23 14.61 -25.53
C ILE A 582 3.52 15.91 -26.29
N ASP A 583 3.72 15.83 -27.61
CA ASP A 583 3.92 17.01 -28.46
C ASP A 583 2.68 17.90 -28.49
N ASP A 584 1.49 17.31 -28.41
CA ASP A 584 0.24 18.06 -28.31
C ASP A 584 0.09 18.75 -26.95
N PHE A 585 0.50 18.09 -25.87
CA PHE A 585 0.55 18.70 -24.54
C PHE A 585 1.56 19.84 -24.47
N MET A 586 2.76 19.67 -25.04
CA MET A 586 3.81 20.69 -25.05
C MET A 586 3.45 21.97 -25.82
N LYS A 587 2.43 21.91 -26.70
CA LYS A 587 1.85 23.09 -27.35
C LYS A 587 1.02 23.95 -26.39
N ILE A 588 0.58 23.43 -25.24
CA ILE A 588 -0.26 24.15 -24.28
C ILE A 588 0.63 24.96 -23.33
N GLN A 589 0.36 26.25 -23.18
CA GLN A 589 1.08 27.11 -22.23
C GLN A 589 0.28 27.32 -20.96
N LEU A 590 0.58 26.54 -19.93
CA LEU A 590 0.00 26.70 -18.61
C LEU A 590 0.81 27.72 -17.79
N LYS A 591 0.11 28.69 -17.17
CA LYS A 591 0.73 29.73 -16.32
C LYS A 591 -0.07 29.96 -15.04
N THR A 592 0.61 30.37 -13.98
CA THR A 592 -0.02 30.90 -12.76
C THR A 592 -0.56 32.30 -13.01
N ALA A 593 -1.74 32.64 -12.49
CA ALA A 593 -2.30 33.98 -12.59
C ALA A 593 -2.95 34.39 -11.26
N LYS A 594 -2.74 35.62 -10.82
CA LYS A 594 -3.36 36.17 -9.61
C LYS A 594 -4.64 36.91 -9.96
N VAL A 595 -5.75 36.57 -9.31
CA VAL A 595 -7.04 37.23 -9.55
C VAL A 595 -7.03 38.62 -8.88
N LEU A 596 -7.16 39.66 -9.69
CA LEU A 596 -7.22 41.06 -9.25
C LEU A 596 -8.64 41.52 -8.98
N SER A 597 -9.58 41.13 -9.83
CA SER A 597 -11.01 41.37 -9.63
C SER A 597 -11.84 40.25 -10.26
N ALA A 598 -13.05 40.07 -9.73
CA ALA A 598 -14.00 39.08 -10.19
C ALA A 598 -15.41 39.68 -10.16
N GLU A 599 -16.18 39.49 -11.23
CA GLU A 599 -17.55 40.00 -11.36
C GLU A 599 -18.45 38.96 -12.04
N ARG A 600 -19.71 38.84 -11.62
CA ARG A 600 -20.68 38.00 -12.33
C ARG A 600 -21.01 38.62 -13.69
N VAL A 601 -21.04 37.80 -14.74
CA VAL A 601 -21.44 38.26 -16.08
C VAL A 601 -22.96 38.53 -16.08
N PRO A 602 -23.43 39.72 -16.49
CA PRO A 602 -24.85 40.02 -16.54
C PRO A 602 -25.62 38.98 -17.36
N LYS A 603 -26.77 38.52 -16.84
CA LYS A 603 -27.64 37.49 -17.46
C LYS A 603 -27.02 36.07 -17.51
N SER A 604 -25.98 35.79 -16.72
CA SER A 604 -25.45 34.43 -16.57
C SER A 604 -25.10 34.11 -15.11
N GLU A 605 -25.67 33.01 -14.59
CA GLU A 605 -25.33 32.51 -13.25
C GLU A 605 -24.08 31.62 -13.27
N LYS A 606 -23.65 31.16 -14.45
CA LYS A 606 -22.52 30.22 -14.61
C LYS A 606 -21.19 30.93 -14.88
N LEU A 607 -21.22 32.16 -15.39
CA LEU A 607 -20.02 32.85 -15.88
C LEU A 607 -19.56 33.93 -14.90
N ILE A 608 -18.27 33.90 -14.58
CA ILE A 608 -17.57 34.97 -13.85
C ILE A 608 -16.51 35.57 -14.76
N LYS A 609 -16.48 36.89 -14.84
CA LYS A 609 -15.46 37.69 -15.50
C LYS A 609 -14.35 37.97 -14.48
N LEU A 610 -13.14 37.56 -14.79
CA LEU A 610 -11.95 37.73 -13.97
C LEU A 610 -10.99 38.69 -14.67
N GLN A 611 -10.43 39.64 -13.92
CA GLN A 611 -9.17 40.30 -14.29
C GLN A 611 -8.04 39.61 -13.55
N VAL A 612 -7.06 39.10 -14.29
CA VAL A 612 -5.94 38.35 -13.72
C VAL A 612 -4.60 38.97 -14.11
N SER A 613 -3.64 38.96 -13.19
CA SER A 613 -2.24 39.32 -13.44
C SER A 613 -1.41 38.08 -13.70
N LEU A 614 -0.56 38.14 -14.73
CA LEU A 614 0.51 37.20 -15.04
C LEU A 614 1.88 37.85 -14.76
N GLY A 615 1.95 38.73 -13.77
CA GLY A 615 3.11 39.55 -13.46
C GLY A 615 3.05 40.87 -14.22
N VAL A 616 3.73 40.94 -15.36
CA VAL A 616 3.84 42.16 -16.19
C VAL A 616 2.64 42.41 -17.11
N GLU A 617 1.83 41.38 -17.37
CA GLU A 617 0.64 41.47 -18.23
C GLU A 617 -0.63 41.22 -17.41
N GLN A 618 -1.72 41.93 -17.73
CA GLN A 618 -3.05 41.67 -17.20
C GLN A 618 -3.96 41.16 -18.31
N ARG A 619 -4.86 40.23 -17.97
CA ARG A 619 -5.78 39.61 -18.93
C ARG A 619 -7.17 39.47 -18.35
N GLN A 620 -8.15 39.59 -19.26
CA GLN A 620 -9.54 39.31 -18.95
C GLN A 620 -9.88 37.86 -19.31
N ILE A 621 -10.45 37.12 -18.37
CA ILE A 621 -10.87 35.72 -18.58
C ILE A 621 -12.31 35.56 -18.12
N VAL A 622 -13.16 34.96 -18.95
CA VAL A 622 -14.52 34.61 -18.60
C VAL A 622 -14.59 33.10 -18.31
N ALA A 623 -14.87 32.74 -17.06
CA ALA A 623 -14.79 31.36 -16.58
C ALA A 623 -16.17 30.82 -16.15
N GLY A 624 -16.46 29.57 -16.51
CA GLY A 624 -17.69 28.84 -16.19
C GLY A 624 -17.81 28.34 -14.74
N ILE A 625 -17.35 29.13 -13.76
CA ILE A 625 -17.19 28.71 -12.36
C ILE A 625 -18.23 29.34 -11.41
N GLY A 626 -19.16 30.15 -11.93
CA GLY A 626 -20.07 30.99 -11.13
C GLY A 626 -21.18 30.26 -10.35
N LYS A 627 -21.39 28.96 -10.61
CA LYS A 627 -22.29 28.12 -9.80
C LYS A 627 -21.68 27.72 -8.45
N LYS A 628 -20.36 27.65 -8.36
CA LYS A 628 -19.65 27.15 -7.18
C LYS A 628 -18.92 28.24 -6.41
N TYR A 629 -18.40 29.23 -7.10
CA TYR A 629 -17.60 30.28 -6.50
C TYR A 629 -18.34 31.60 -6.57
N GLU A 630 -18.39 32.31 -5.44
CA GLU A 630 -18.76 33.73 -5.43
C GLU A 630 -17.55 34.58 -5.85
N PRO A 631 -17.76 35.70 -6.57
CA PRO A 631 -16.66 36.54 -7.06
C PRO A 631 -15.67 36.99 -5.97
N ASP A 632 -16.18 37.41 -4.80
CA ASP A 632 -15.34 37.91 -3.71
C ASP A 632 -14.37 36.85 -3.17
N ALA A 633 -14.76 35.58 -3.21
CA ALA A 633 -13.93 34.47 -2.77
C ALA A 633 -12.80 34.11 -3.75
N LEU A 634 -12.75 34.75 -4.92
CA LEU A 634 -11.75 34.52 -5.95
C LEU A 634 -10.65 35.58 -5.93
N VAL A 635 -10.95 36.80 -5.48
CA VAL A 635 -9.99 37.91 -5.46
C VAL A 635 -8.80 37.56 -4.56
N GLY A 636 -7.59 37.78 -5.06
CA GLY A 636 -6.33 37.49 -4.38
C GLY A 636 -5.80 36.06 -4.55
N LYS A 637 -6.59 35.12 -5.07
CA LYS A 637 -6.14 33.74 -5.30
C LYS A 637 -5.20 33.62 -6.50
N THR A 638 -4.24 32.70 -6.39
CA THR A 638 -3.38 32.27 -7.50
C THR A 638 -3.97 31.02 -8.14
N ILE A 639 -4.32 31.13 -9.43
CA ILE A 639 -5.00 30.09 -10.21
C ILE A 639 -4.16 29.67 -11.41
N VAL A 640 -4.42 28.49 -11.98
CA VAL A 640 -3.76 28.02 -13.21
C VAL A 640 -4.64 28.32 -14.43
N ILE A 641 -4.03 28.90 -15.46
CA ILE A 641 -4.70 29.21 -16.73
C ILE A 641 -3.97 28.64 -17.93
N VAL A 642 -4.70 28.40 -19.03
CA VAL A 642 -4.13 28.22 -20.37
C VAL A 642 -3.96 29.60 -21.02
N ALA A 643 -2.72 30.01 -21.25
CA ALA A 643 -2.36 31.36 -21.67
C ALA A 643 -2.23 31.55 -23.20
N ASN A 644 -2.18 30.47 -24.00
CA ASN A 644 -1.99 30.55 -25.45
C ASN A 644 -3.19 30.06 -26.28
N LEU A 645 -4.39 30.08 -25.69
CA LEU A 645 -5.63 29.89 -26.44
C LEU A 645 -5.99 31.17 -27.22
N LYS A 646 -6.58 31.00 -28.40
CA LYS A 646 -7.14 32.12 -29.16
C LYS A 646 -8.27 32.78 -28.35
N PRO A 647 -8.37 34.12 -28.31
CA PRO A 647 -9.46 34.79 -27.62
C PRO A 647 -10.83 34.35 -28.13
N ALA A 648 -11.78 34.18 -27.22
CA ALA A 648 -13.16 33.79 -27.53
C ALA A 648 -14.16 34.77 -26.91
N LYS A 649 -15.27 35.04 -27.59
CA LYS A 649 -16.36 35.86 -27.05
C LYS A 649 -17.40 34.99 -26.37
N LEU A 650 -17.59 35.20 -25.07
CA LEU A 650 -18.60 34.52 -24.24
C LEU A 650 -19.60 35.57 -23.76
N MET A 651 -20.87 35.44 -24.16
CA MET A 651 -21.93 36.43 -23.86
C MET A 651 -21.54 37.88 -24.22
N GLY A 652 -20.81 38.06 -25.33
CA GLY A 652 -20.34 39.38 -25.80
C GLY A 652 -19.09 39.91 -25.11
N ILE A 653 -18.57 39.22 -24.10
CA ILE A 653 -17.33 39.58 -23.38
C ILE A 653 -16.17 38.74 -23.93
N GLU A 654 -15.07 39.39 -24.29
CA GLU A 654 -13.86 38.72 -24.76
C GLU A 654 -13.11 38.03 -23.60
N SER A 655 -12.76 36.75 -23.77
CA SER A 655 -11.95 35.95 -22.86
C SER A 655 -10.61 35.62 -23.53
N GLN A 656 -9.51 36.01 -22.91
CA GLN A 656 -8.14 35.90 -23.42
C GLN A 656 -7.34 34.76 -22.76
N GLY A 657 -8.06 33.72 -22.32
CA GLY A 657 -7.52 32.53 -21.67
C GLY A 657 -8.63 31.61 -21.16
N MET A 658 -8.21 30.50 -20.53
CA MET A 658 -9.11 29.54 -19.89
C MET A 658 -8.59 29.19 -18.51
N VAL A 659 -9.46 29.24 -17.50
CA VAL A 659 -9.12 28.79 -16.14
C VAL A 659 -9.27 27.27 -16.04
N LEU A 660 -8.32 26.60 -15.40
CA LEU A 660 -8.43 25.18 -15.12
C LEU A 660 -9.22 24.91 -13.85
N ALA A 661 -10.24 24.06 -13.98
CA ALA A 661 -11.09 23.62 -12.89
C ALA A 661 -11.38 22.12 -13.05
N ALA A 662 -11.41 21.39 -11.95
CA ALA A 662 -11.75 19.97 -11.92
C ALA A 662 -13.28 19.80 -11.93
N GLY A 663 -13.80 18.93 -12.80
CA GLY A 663 -15.22 18.54 -12.87
C GLY A 663 -15.66 18.11 -14.27
N ASP A 664 -16.44 17.04 -14.38
CA ASP A 664 -16.91 16.51 -15.67
C ASP A 664 -18.03 17.37 -16.29
N THR A 665 -19.10 17.62 -15.51
CA THR A 665 -20.27 18.40 -15.96
C THR A 665 -20.50 19.67 -15.13
N ASP A 666 -20.12 19.64 -13.85
CA ASP A 666 -20.15 20.78 -12.93
C ASP A 666 -18.79 20.94 -12.24
N VAL A 667 -18.43 22.18 -11.93
CA VAL A 667 -17.13 22.51 -11.32
C VAL A 667 -17.06 21.98 -9.88
N ARG A 668 -16.13 21.07 -9.62
CA ARG A 668 -15.82 20.48 -8.30
C ARG A 668 -14.62 21.10 -7.62
N GLY A 669 -13.72 21.78 -8.33
CA GLY A 669 -12.59 22.47 -7.70
C GLY A 669 -11.88 23.40 -8.67
N LEU A 670 -11.31 24.49 -8.17
CA LEU A 670 -10.45 25.36 -8.95
C LEU A 670 -9.01 24.89 -8.79
N LEU A 671 -8.24 24.81 -9.88
CA LEU A 671 -6.85 24.42 -9.80
C LEU A 671 -6.00 25.59 -9.28
N THR A 672 -5.42 25.41 -8.09
CA THR A 672 -4.57 26.39 -7.40
C THR A 672 -3.24 25.75 -7.02
N ILE A 673 -2.22 26.57 -6.77
CA ILE A 673 -0.92 26.10 -6.26
C ILE A 673 -0.90 26.22 -4.73
N HIS A 674 -0.34 25.21 -4.06
CA HIS A 674 -0.22 25.17 -2.60
C HIS A 674 0.82 26.16 -2.07
N GLU A 675 1.94 26.30 -2.77
CA GLU A 675 3.01 27.26 -2.45
C GLU A 675 2.73 28.63 -3.08
N GLU A 676 3.26 29.68 -2.46
CA GLU A 676 3.19 31.04 -3.02
C GLU A 676 4.16 31.16 -4.19
N VAL A 677 3.63 31.35 -5.39
CA VAL A 677 4.39 31.40 -6.65
C VAL A 677 4.07 32.69 -7.39
N ASP A 678 5.10 33.32 -7.96
CA ASP A 678 4.94 34.56 -8.70
C ASP A 678 3.94 34.41 -9.87
N PRO A 679 3.04 35.39 -10.08
CA PRO A 679 2.13 35.37 -11.23
C PRO A 679 2.91 35.39 -12.55
N GLY A 680 2.47 34.56 -13.51
CA GLY A 680 3.12 34.40 -14.81
C GLY A 680 4.09 33.22 -14.90
N THR A 681 4.34 32.53 -13.79
CA THR A 681 5.22 31.34 -13.74
C THR A 681 4.65 30.22 -14.61
N LYS A 682 5.50 29.63 -15.45
CA LYS A 682 5.13 28.51 -16.32
C LYS A 682 4.92 27.24 -15.50
N VAL A 683 3.76 26.62 -15.63
CA VAL A 683 3.47 25.28 -15.10
C VAL A 683 3.93 24.27 -16.17
N LYS A 684 4.76 23.30 -15.76
CA LYS A 684 5.38 22.31 -16.66
C LYS A 684 4.90 20.92 -16.33
#